data_AF-A0A956GN07-F1
#
_entry.id   AF-A0A956GN07-F1
#
_cell.length_a   1.000
_cell.length_b   1.000
_cell.length_c   1.000
_cell.angle_alpha   90.00
_cell.angle_beta   90.00
_cell.angle_gamma   90.00
#
_symmetry.space_group_name_H-M   'P 1'
#
loop_
_entity.id
_entity.type
_entity.pdbx_description
1 polymer ?
#
loop_
_entity_poly.entity_id
_entity_poly.type
_entity_poly.pdbx_seq_one_letter_code
_entity_poly.pdbx_strand_id
1 'polypeptide(L)'
;MRRIGPGLVILLLAACPHDRPPVRPTPDPGDGDGGDGDGVVGEAMCGYGFKGLYAPASGAPRAFAVASRDYDAAGAAADAGVHRIAAQRYLDCARRFRDVADTSSTRSMASDNAEVCYYNAAYAFATAGLWATEGKAALERAAAADPREAGAIAAVLADPPTDCGHEAATPPQPVAAREVVTDTYHGVTVEDPYRWLEGDDAAVEAWSDAENAHTRDVLDHLAVRAALHDELQAILAAPQLRYVGFHEVAGKLFALRKDPAKDQPELIVMDGLDDVAGARLVVDPVASFGKLSTIDWYVPSPDGTRLAVSISAGGSEAGTLHVLDLDGKEVDVAIPDVQRGTGGGDVAWRPDGKGFWYTRYPAAGEKPDDERSFWMQVWWHELGKPVADDRYELGKDLPKIAEIQLDADARGRVLASVQDGDGGTFRHYLRDARGAWRQLTDWKDAVVWVGFGPTDDLWLVSNAGAPRGKLLRLPVKARKPSQAKVVVPQGQDTIVTDFYNGVGPTIVDGKVYLAYQVGGPSEVRAFTLAGKPATGPSLPPVSSVGFPIPIGHDLLISSASFVTAPGWSRFHPADGTTTVIPALSPPPPVTLDGFTVRRELATSKDGTQVPVNIVWPEDAATDGTMPCLVTGYGGYGLSQAPYYVQTWQPLLRRGMCFVLVNLRGGGEFGEDWHRAGMLTKKQNVFDDMAAALRYLIDQGYTRSDRLAILGGSNGGLLMGAILTQHPELVHAVVSSVGIYDSLRVELSSNGAFNIPEFGTVADPDQFKALYAYSPYHHVVAGTTYPAILMSTGANDPRVEPMQSRKMIAALQAAQAGDAPILLRISKTSGHGIGTGLAERIDQLADTEAFLAWQLGLDEP
;
A
#
# COMPACT_ATOMS: atom_id res chain seq x y z
N MET A 1 20.83 -69.08 -22.54
CA MET A 1 22.10 -69.85 -22.49
C MET A 1 23.16 -69.06 -21.73
N ARG A 2 24.31 -69.64 -21.35
CA ARG A 2 25.32 -69.02 -20.48
C ARG A 2 26.30 -68.09 -21.21
N ARG A 3 26.65 -66.94 -20.60
CA ARG A 3 28.02 -66.46 -20.24
C ARG A 3 27.87 -65.06 -19.59
N ILE A 4 28.09 -64.91 -18.28
CA ILE A 4 29.37 -64.64 -17.57
C ILE A 4 29.83 -63.17 -17.74
N GLY A 5 29.94 -62.42 -16.62
CA GLY A 5 30.45 -61.03 -16.52
C GLY A 5 31.95 -60.96 -16.15
N PRO A 6 32.44 -60.13 -15.18
CA PRO A 6 31.71 -59.54 -14.04
C PRO A 6 32.02 -58.05 -13.64
N GLY A 7 31.24 -57.52 -12.69
CA GLY A 7 31.52 -56.35 -11.83
C GLY A 7 30.82 -55.02 -12.23
N LEU A 8 30.47 -54.08 -11.32
CA LEU A 8 30.50 -54.01 -9.83
C LEU A 8 29.75 -52.68 -9.41
N VAL A 9 28.96 -52.48 -8.34
CA VAL A 9 28.15 -53.37 -7.45
C VAL A 9 27.26 -52.51 -6.46
N ILE A 10 25.95 -52.81 -6.33
CA ILE A 10 25.10 -52.80 -5.07
C ILE A 10 24.88 -51.47 -4.26
N LEU A 11 23.67 -51.06 -3.77
CA LEU A 11 22.25 -51.49 -3.96
C LEU A 11 21.18 -50.55 -3.27
N LEU A 12 19.93 -50.51 -3.81
CA LEU A 12 18.54 -50.36 -3.25
C LEU A 12 18.19 -49.43 -2.02
N LEU A 13 17.09 -48.63 -1.98
CA LEU A 13 15.59 -48.87 -1.86
C LEU A 13 15.09 -49.37 -0.47
N ALA A 14 13.85 -49.15 0.04
CA ALA A 14 12.55 -48.64 -0.47
C ALA A 14 11.67 -47.95 0.64
N ALA A 15 10.34 -47.75 0.45
CA ALA A 15 9.47 -46.83 1.22
C ALA A 15 8.16 -47.40 1.88
N CYS A 16 7.60 -46.67 2.88
CA CYS A 16 6.18 -46.46 3.29
C CYS A 16 5.23 -47.66 3.67
N PRO A 17 3.99 -47.47 4.24
CA PRO A 17 3.31 -46.32 4.92
C PRO A 17 2.47 -46.67 6.23
N HIS A 18 1.72 -45.67 6.78
CA HIS A 18 0.37 -45.71 7.48
C HIS A 18 0.13 -45.31 8.97
N ASP A 19 -0.70 -44.24 9.13
CA ASP A 19 -1.88 -43.97 10.00
C ASP A 19 -1.96 -44.10 11.58
N ARG A 20 -2.23 -42.94 12.22
CA ARG A 20 -3.08 -42.64 13.41
C ARG A 20 -2.65 -43.17 14.83
N PRO A 21 -3.33 -42.78 15.94
CA PRO A 21 -3.14 -41.49 16.62
C PRO A 21 -2.84 -41.62 18.15
N PRO A 22 -2.31 -40.58 18.82
CA PRO A 22 -1.95 -40.66 20.24
C PRO A 22 -3.16 -40.58 21.20
N VAL A 23 -3.23 -41.49 22.17
CA VAL A 23 -4.22 -41.52 23.26
C VAL A 23 -3.57 -41.08 24.58
N ARG A 24 -4.26 -40.24 25.37
CA ARG A 24 -3.80 -39.80 26.70
C ARG A 24 -3.86 -40.95 27.74
N PRO A 25 -2.81 -41.15 28.55
CA PRO A 25 -2.91 -41.80 29.86
C PRO A 25 -3.03 -40.75 30.98
N THR A 26 -3.85 -41.04 31.99
CA THR A 26 -3.88 -40.32 33.28
C THR A 26 -2.92 -40.96 34.30
N PRO A 27 -2.43 -40.22 35.32
CA PRO A 27 -1.45 -40.73 36.27
C PRO A 27 -2.08 -41.52 37.44
N ASP A 28 -1.27 -42.38 38.07
CA ASP A 28 -1.42 -42.84 39.46
C ASP A 28 -0.01 -43.17 40.02
N PRO A 29 0.32 -42.97 41.32
CA PRO A 29 1.69 -42.97 41.83
C PRO A 29 2.11 -44.27 42.55
N GLY A 30 3.42 -44.46 42.75
CA GLY A 30 3.96 -45.52 43.62
C GLY A 30 5.48 -45.48 43.80
N ASP A 31 5.91 -45.58 45.06
CA ASP A 31 7.31 -45.63 45.54
C ASP A 31 8.09 -46.87 45.00
N GLY A 32 9.42 -46.92 45.00
CA GLY A 32 10.43 -45.92 45.36
C GLY A 32 11.79 -46.53 45.76
N ASP A 33 12.86 -45.72 45.63
CA ASP A 33 14.21 -45.82 46.24
C ASP A 33 15.18 -46.98 45.85
N GLY A 34 16.49 -46.67 45.83
CA GLY A 34 17.59 -47.61 46.08
C GLY A 34 18.50 -48.10 44.92
N GLY A 35 19.64 -47.41 44.68
CA GLY A 35 20.93 -48.11 44.44
C GLY A 35 21.69 -47.94 43.10
N ASP A 36 22.47 -46.86 43.00
CA ASP A 36 23.82 -46.70 42.41
C ASP A 36 24.26 -47.50 41.15
N GLY A 37 24.61 -46.78 40.08
CA GLY A 37 25.41 -47.26 38.94
C GLY A 37 25.54 -46.22 37.82
N ASP A 38 26.73 -45.67 37.60
CA ASP A 38 26.96 -44.51 36.71
C ASP A 38 26.59 -44.75 35.23
N GLY A 39 25.99 -43.74 34.59
CA GLY A 39 25.54 -43.88 33.19
C GLY A 39 24.92 -42.66 32.51
N VAL A 40 25.26 -41.41 32.90
CA VAL A 40 24.79 -40.21 32.17
C VAL A 40 25.80 -39.84 31.09
N VAL A 41 25.48 -40.17 29.84
CA VAL A 41 26.07 -39.52 28.64
C VAL A 41 25.10 -38.40 28.24
N GLY A 42 25.64 -37.23 27.87
CA GLY A 42 24.89 -35.98 27.90
C GLY A 42 23.93 -35.74 26.73
N GLU A 43 22.90 -34.94 27.02
CA GLU A 43 22.21 -34.07 26.06
C GLU A 43 22.38 -32.62 26.53
N ALA A 44 22.64 -31.69 25.61
CA ALA A 44 22.88 -30.29 25.94
C ALA A 44 21.56 -29.55 26.21
N MET A 45 21.20 -29.40 27.49
CA MET A 45 19.97 -28.69 27.88
C MET A 45 20.20 -27.18 27.98
N CYS A 46 19.68 -26.42 27.02
CA CYS A 46 19.56 -24.96 27.12
C CYS A 46 18.25 -24.54 27.82
N GLY A 47 18.26 -23.32 28.36
CA GLY A 47 17.15 -22.72 29.12
C GLY A 47 17.56 -22.37 30.55
N TYR A 48 16.95 -21.34 31.14
CA TYR A 48 17.25 -20.91 32.52
C TYR A 48 16.74 -21.93 33.54
N GLY A 49 17.51 -23.00 33.82
CA GLY A 49 16.98 -24.14 34.58
C GLY A 49 17.96 -25.16 35.17
N PHE A 50 18.72 -24.78 36.20
CA PHE A 50 19.10 -25.58 37.40
C PHE A 50 19.79 -26.97 37.28
N LYS A 51 19.90 -27.62 36.12
CA LYS A 51 20.56 -28.93 35.96
C LYS A 51 21.96 -28.76 35.36
N GLY A 52 22.99 -29.12 36.12
CA GLY A 52 24.37 -29.16 35.62
C GLY A 52 25.47 -29.00 36.68
N LEU A 53 25.18 -28.40 37.83
CA LEU A 53 26.17 -28.20 38.89
C LEU A 53 26.33 -29.46 39.77
N TYR A 54 27.47 -30.12 39.66
CA TYR A 54 27.85 -31.26 40.49
C TYR A 54 28.14 -30.83 41.94
N ALA A 55 27.59 -31.56 42.92
CA ALA A 55 27.80 -31.32 44.35
C ALA A 55 28.30 -32.60 45.06
N PRO A 56 29.35 -32.53 45.89
CA PRO A 56 29.87 -33.70 46.60
C PRO A 56 28.98 -34.10 47.78
N ALA A 57 28.81 -35.40 47.98
CA ALA A 57 27.99 -35.95 49.07
C ALA A 57 28.62 -35.68 50.45
N SER A 58 27.99 -34.79 51.21
CA SER A 58 28.33 -34.34 52.58
C SER A 58 29.67 -33.58 52.73
N GLY A 59 29.63 -32.42 53.39
CA GLY A 59 30.83 -31.68 53.83
C GLY A 59 31.38 -30.60 52.88
N ALA A 60 30.62 -30.15 51.88
CA ALA A 60 31.07 -29.11 50.93
C ALA A 60 31.51 -27.79 51.62
N PRO A 61 32.58 -27.13 51.14
CA PRO A 61 33.03 -25.84 51.67
C PRO A 61 32.04 -24.72 51.35
N ARG A 62 32.00 -23.68 52.21
CA ARG A 62 31.04 -22.55 52.12
C ARG A 62 30.93 -21.88 50.75
N ALA A 63 31.96 -21.93 49.90
CA ALA A 63 31.94 -21.38 48.55
C ALA A 63 30.78 -21.94 47.68
N PHE A 64 30.56 -23.26 47.69
CA PHE A 64 29.49 -23.90 46.90
C PHE A 64 28.08 -23.40 47.28
N ALA A 65 27.82 -23.26 48.58
CA ALA A 65 26.53 -22.81 49.12
C ALA A 65 26.27 -21.29 48.97
N VAL A 66 27.29 -20.52 48.59
CA VAL A 66 27.17 -19.09 48.27
C VAL A 66 27.08 -18.86 46.76
N ALA A 67 27.77 -19.67 45.95
CA ALA A 67 27.61 -19.66 44.49
C ALA A 67 26.17 -20.01 44.05
N SER A 68 25.56 -21.03 44.65
CA SER A 68 24.17 -21.43 44.34
C SER A 68 23.11 -20.37 44.69
N ARG A 69 23.33 -19.56 45.74
CA ARG A 69 22.33 -18.56 46.17
C ARG A 69 22.23 -17.31 45.30
N ASP A 70 23.31 -16.91 44.64
CA ASP A 70 23.27 -15.77 43.70
C ASP A 70 22.70 -16.18 42.32
N TYR A 71 22.65 -17.50 42.05
CA TYR A 71 22.05 -18.13 40.88
C TYR A 71 20.51 -18.14 40.95
N ASP A 72 19.92 -18.36 42.14
CA ASP A 72 18.46 -18.37 42.37
C ASP A 72 17.75 -17.06 41.98
N ALA A 73 18.47 -15.93 41.94
CA ALA A 73 17.90 -14.58 41.94
C ALA A 73 17.90 -13.87 40.56
N ALA A 74 17.71 -14.62 39.46
CA ALA A 74 17.91 -14.13 38.08
C ALA A 74 16.72 -14.35 37.11
N GLY A 75 15.53 -14.71 37.59
CA GLY A 75 14.40 -15.08 36.75
C GLY A 75 13.57 -13.93 36.16
N ALA A 76 13.24 -14.06 34.87
CA ALA A 76 12.10 -13.45 34.15
C ALA A 76 12.01 -11.92 33.98
N ALA A 77 12.70 -11.39 32.96
CA ALA A 77 12.23 -10.26 32.13
C ALA A 77 13.06 -10.19 30.82
N ALA A 78 12.41 -9.90 29.67
CA ALA A 78 13.06 -9.81 28.35
C ALA A 78 13.70 -8.42 28.11
N ASP A 79 14.61 -8.02 28.99
CA ASP A 79 15.41 -6.79 28.86
C ASP A 79 16.91 -7.14 28.75
N ALA A 80 17.59 -6.57 27.75
CA ALA A 80 19.04 -6.71 27.56
C ALA A 80 19.84 -6.21 28.79
N GLY A 81 19.30 -5.28 29.58
CA GLY A 81 19.83 -4.88 30.88
C GLY A 81 19.87 -6.04 31.89
N VAL A 82 18.79 -6.81 31.98
CA VAL A 82 18.68 -7.99 32.86
C VAL A 82 19.61 -9.12 32.40
N HIS A 83 19.64 -9.42 31.10
CA HIS A 83 20.51 -10.46 30.55
C HIS A 83 22.01 -10.12 30.69
N ARG A 84 22.43 -8.85 30.54
CA ARG A 84 23.81 -8.42 30.83
C ARG A 84 24.18 -8.61 32.31
N ILE A 85 23.24 -8.37 33.23
CA ILE A 85 23.45 -8.62 34.67
C ILE A 85 23.57 -10.13 34.95
N ALA A 86 22.73 -10.97 34.33
CA ALA A 86 22.81 -12.42 34.44
C ALA A 86 24.16 -12.96 33.93
N ALA A 87 24.61 -12.51 32.75
CA ALA A 87 25.89 -12.88 32.17
C ALA A 87 27.08 -12.57 33.11
N GLN A 88 27.10 -11.37 33.72
CA GLN A 88 28.12 -11.02 34.71
C GLN A 88 28.07 -11.91 35.96
N ARG A 89 26.88 -12.25 36.48
CA ARG A 89 26.74 -13.19 37.61
C ARG A 89 27.26 -14.59 37.26
N TYR A 90 27.07 -15.06 36.03
CA TYR A 90 27.59 -16.36 35.59
C TYR A 90 29.13 -16.36 35.46
N LEU A 91 29.74 -15.25 35.01
CA LEU A 91 31.20 -15.09 35.07
C LEU A 91 31.73 -15.08 36.51
N ASP A 92 31.00 -14.46 37.45
CA ASP A 92 31.34 -14.46 38.88
C ASP A 92 31.03 -15.79 39.58
N CYS A 93 30.12 -16.62 39.05
CA CYS A 93 29.95 -18.02 39.45
C CYS A 93 31.21 -18.84 39.13
N ALA A 94 31.68 -18.82 37.87
CA ALA A 94 32.84 -19.59 37.44
C ALA A 94 34.09 -19.24 38.28
N ARG A 95 34.31 -17.94 38.54
CA ARG A 95 35.36 -17.45 39.45
C ARG A 95 35.30 -18.01 40.87
N ARG A 96 34.14 -18.39 41.40
CA ARG A 96 34.02 -18.98 42.75
C ARG A 96 34.38 -20.46 42.79
N PHE A 97 34.28 -21.18 41.67
CA PHE A 97 34.75 -22.56 41.59
C PHE A 97 36.29 -22.64 41.44
N ARG A 98 36.92 -21.60 40.87
CA ARG A 98 38.39 -21.40 40.82
C ARG A 98 39.09 -21.47 42.19
N ASP A 99 38.42 -20.98 43.23
CA ASP A 99 38.94 -20.85 44.60
C ASP A 99 38.70 -22.10 45.47
N VAL A 100 38.18 -23.19 44.90
CA VAL A 100 37.97 -24.45 45.61
C VAL A 100 39.31 -25.13 45.91
N ALA A 101 39.50 -25.54 47.17
CA ALA A 101 40.76 -26.11 47.63
C ALA A 101 41.14 -27.39 46.87
N ASP A 102 42.44 -27.49 46.56
CA ASP A 102 42.96 -28.38 45.53
C ASP A 102 43.16 -29.83 46.03
N THR A 103 42.17 -30.68 45.74
CA THR A 103 42.31 -32.14 45.82
C THR A 103 41.84 -32.75 44.50
N SER A 104 42.40 -33.90 44.11
CA SER A 104 42.22 -34.42 42.74
C SER A 104 40.77 -34.78 42.39
N SER A 105 39.92 -35.12 43.36
CA SER A 105 38.49 -35.37 43.16
C SER A 105 37.66 -34.09 43.11
N THR A 106 37.98 -33.07 43.90
CA THR A 106 37.26 -31.78 43.84
C THR A 106 37.60 -30.96 42.60
N ARG A 107 38.81 -31.13 42.04
CA ARG A 107 39.28 -30.32 40.91
C ARG A 107 38.50 -30.54 39.61
N SER A 108 38.09 -31.78 39.27
CA SER A 108 37.30 -32.03 38.06
C SER A 108 35.94 -31.33 38.18
N MET A 109 35.15 -31.70 39.19
CA MET A 109 33.81 -31.14 39.41
C MET A 109 33.80 -29.60 39.49
N ALA A 110 34.86 -28.97 40.01
CA ALA A 110 35.01 -27.52 40.02
C ALA A 110 35.27 -26.93 38.61
N SER A 111 36.05 -27.62 37.77
CA SER A 111 36.25 -27.27 36.35
C SER A 111 34.95 -27.46 35.56
N ASP A 112 34.29 -28.60 35.74
CA ASP A 112 33.05 -28.98 35.04
C ASP A 112 31.93 -27.96 35.38
N ASN A 113 31.82 -27.58 36.65
CA ASN A 113 30.89 -26.53 37.12
C ASN A 113 31.27 -25.12 36.62
N ALA A 114 32.55 -24.81 36.48
CA ALA A 114 33.00 -23.53 35.92
C ALA A 114 32.67 -23.45 34.42
N GLU A 115 32.85 -24.54 33.67
CA GLU A 115 32.45 -24.65 32.26
C GLU A 115 30.95 -24.43 32.06
N VAL A 116 30.11 -25.07 32.89
CA VAL A 116 28.65 -24.82 32.91
C VAL A 116 28.34 -23.33 33.16
N CYS A 117 29.03 -22.67 34.09
CA CYS A 117 28.84 -21.23 34.29
C CYS A 117 29.42 -20.35 33.16
N TYR A 118 30.42 -20.80 32.41
CA TYR A 118 30.87 -20.11 31.19
C TYR A 118 29.90 -20.26 30.02
N TYR A 119 29.30 -21.44 29.80
CA TYR A 119 28.22 -21.62 28.83
C TYR A 119 27.00 -20.75 29.17
N ASN A 120 26.57 -20.69 30.43
CA ASN A 120 25.45 -19.84 30.86
C ASN A 120 25.78 -18.33 30.70
N ALA A 121 27.03 -17.92 30.90
CA ALA A 121 27.46 -16.55 30.61
C ALA A 121 27.40 -16.23 29.10
N ALA A 122 27.90 -17.14 28.25
CA ALA A 122 27.87 -16.98 26.80
C ALA A 122 26.43 -16.93 26.26
N TYR A 123 25.55 -17.84 26.72
CA TYR A 123 24.12 -17.84 26.40
C TYR A 123 23.45 -16.52 26.79
N ALA A 124 23.65 -16.03 28.02
CA ALA A 124 23.07 -14.75 28.45
C ALA A 124 23.57 -13.54 27.64
N PHE A 125 24.81 -13.55 27.13
CA PHE A 125 25.28 -12.55 26.16
C PHE A 125 24.67 -12.74 24.77
N ALA A 126 24.42 -13.98 24.31
CA ALA A 126 23.77 -14.27 23.03
C ALA A 126 22.30 -13.83 23.03
N THR A 127 21.51 -14.20 24.05
CA THR A 127 20.10 -13.76 24.23
C THR A 127 19.97 -12.23 24.29
N ALA A 128 21.00 -11.51 24.77
CA ALA A 128 21.00 -10.05 24.81
C ALA A 128 21.39 -9.38 23.46
N GLY A 129 21.79 -10.14 22.44
CA GLY A 129 22.40 -9.61 21.21
C GLY A 129 23.82 -9.06 21.41
N LEU A 130 24.47 -9.34 22.55
CA LEU A 130 25.74 -8.76 22.98
C LEU A 130 26.94 -9.71 22.83
N TRP A 131 26.76 -10.89 22.25
CA TRP A 131 27.83 -11.89 22.10
C TRP A 131 29.06 -11.36 21.35
N ALA A 132 28.83 -10.72 20.19
CA ALA A 132 29.89 -10.20 19.33
C ALA A 132 30.57 -8.92 19.88
N THR A 133 29.88 -8.14 20.70
CA THR A 133 30.35 -6.83 21.21
C THR A 133 30.97 -6.90 22.61
N GLU A 134 30.41 -7.73 23.49
CA GLU A 134 30.81 -7.84 24.90
C GLU A 134 31.19 -9.27 25.29
N GLY A 135 30.37 -10.26 24.90
CA GLY A 135 30.41 -11.62 25.42
C GLY A 135 31.71 -12.38 25.10
N LYS A 136 32.06 -12.49 23.82
CA LYS A 136 33.29 -13.13 23.38
C LYS A 136 34.52 -12.53 24.08
N ALA A 137 34.63 -11.21 24.09
CA ALA A 137 35.73 -10.51 24.73
C ALA A 137 35.74 -10.66 26.27
N ALA A 138 34.59 -10.91 26.90
CA ALA A 138 34.51 -11.20 28.34
C ALA A 138 35.06 -12.59 28.67
N LEU A 139 34.74 -13.61 27.86
CA LEU A 139 35.29 -14.96 28.03
C LEU A 139 36.78 -15.01 27.68
N GLU A 140 37.23 -14.34 26.62
CA GLU A 140 38.66 -14.23 26.28
C GLU A 140 39.47 -13.57 27.42
N ARG A 141 38.92 -12.54 28.08
CA ARG A 141 39.51 -11.94 29.30
C ARG A 141 39.52 -12.91 30.49
N ALA A 142 38.53 -13.79 30.61
CA ALA A 142 38.50 -14.80 31.69
C ALA A 142 39.57 -15.89 31.48
N ALA A 143 39.73 -16.39 30.25
CA ALA A 143 40.78 -17.35 29.89
C ALA A 143 42.19 -16.76 30.04
N ALA A 144 42.39 -15.50 29.67
CA ALA A 144 43.66 -14.80 29.89
C ALA A 144 43.97 -14.57 31.38
N ALA A 145 42.97 -14.57 32.26
CA ALA A 145 43.13 -14.38 33.70
C ALA A 145 43.43 -15.67 34.48
N ASP A 146 43.15 -16.86 33.92
CA ASP A 146 43.58 -18.14 34.50
C ASP A 146 43.79 -19.22 33.41
N PRO A 147 45.04 -19.60 33.11
CA PRO A 147 45.35 -20.66 32.14
C PRO A 147 44.72 -22.02 32.44
N ARG A 148 44.24 -22.27 33.66
CA ARG A 148 43.54 -23.52 34.04
C ARG A 148 42.14 -23.61 33.43
N GLU A 149 41.48 -22.48 33.22
CA GLU A 149 40.12 -22.40 32.68
C GLU A 149 40.10 -22.22 31.15
N ALA A 150 41.26 -21.95 30.54
CA ALA A 150 41.40 -21.71 29.11
C ALA A 150 40.93 -22.89 28.23
N GLY A 151 40.92 -24.13 28.74
CA GLY A 151 40.37 -25.29 28.03
C GLY A 151 38.85 -25.24 27.90
N ALA A 152 38.15 -25.14 29.03
CA ALA A 152 36.69 -24.98 29.08
C ALA A 152 36.21 -23.76 28.28
N ILE A 153 36.89 -22.62 28.45
CA ILE A 153 36.53 -21.39 27.74
C ILE A 153 36.83 -21.52 26.24
N ALA A 154 37.87 -22.25 25.82
CA ALA A 154 38.12 -22.52 24.40
C ALA A 154 37.03 -23.41 23.76
N ALA A 155 36.39 -24.31 24.53
CA ALA A 155 35.22 -25.04 24.04
C ALA A 155 34.05 -24.07 23.78
N VAL A 156 33.67 -23.25 24.77
CA VAL A 156 32.60 -22.24 24.65
C VAL A 156 32.87 -21.19 23.57
N LEU A 157 34.15 -20.90 23.26
CA LEU A 157 34.53 -19.97 22.19
C LEU A 157 34.64 -20.63 20.80
N ALA A 158 34.78 -21.95 20.73
CA ALA A 158 34.79 -22.72 19.48
C ALA A 158 33.37 -23.09 19.02
N ASP A 159 32.49 -23.43 19.98
CA ASP A 159 31.07 -23.70 19.76
C ASP A 159 30.21 -22.86 20.72
N PRO A 160 30.13 -21.53 20.49
CA PRO A 160 29.27 -20.67 21.28
C PRO A 160 27.79 -20.98 20.99
N PRO A 161 26.90 -20.94 21.99
CA PRO A 161 25.45 -21.15 21.80
C PRO A 161 24.87 -20.01 20.96
N THR A 162 24.92 -20.17 19.64
CA THR A 162 24.48 -19.18 18.63
C THR A 162 22.98 -19.22 18.44
N ASP A 163 22.40 -20.41 18.45
CA ASP A 163 20.98 -20.63 18.63
C ASP A 163 20.75 -21.95 19.39
N CYS A 164 20.29 -21.85 20.63
CA CYS A 164 19.67 -22.98 21.30
C CYS A 164 18.21 -22.99 20.86
N GLY A 165 17.88 -23.81 19.85
CA GLY A 165 16.59 -23.83 19.15
C GLY A 165 15.36 -24.11 20.01
N HIS A 166 15.03 -23.18 20.89
CA HIS A 166 13.67 -22.80 21.14
C HIS A 166 13.16 -22.19 19.84
N GLU A 167 12.35 -22.96 19.10
CA GLU A 167 11.18 -22.34 18.48
C GLU A 167 10.55 -21.46 19.58
N ALA A 168 10.63 -20.15 19.42
CA ALA A 168 9.89 -19.22 20.25
C ALA A 168 8.43 -19.49 19.91
N ALA A 169 7.78 -20.34 20.71
CA ALA A 169 6.52 -20.98 20.34
C ALA A 169 5.53 -19.91 19.87
N THR A 170 5.25 -19.91 18.55
CA THR A 170 4.62 -18.80 17.82
C THR A 170 3.50 -18.20 18.66
N PRO A 171 3.55 -16.89 18.98
CA PRO A 171 2.60 -16.28 19.89
C PRO A 171 1.20 -16.60 19.39
N PRO A 172 0.37 -17.24 20.24
CA PRO A 172 -0.87 -17.86 19.78
C PRO A 172 -1.76 -16.81 19.15
N GLN A 173 -2.34 -17.14 17.98
CA GLN A 173 -3.19 -16.22 17.22
C GLN A 173 -4.20 -15.56 18.15
N PRO A 174 -4.25 -14.22 18.23
CA PRO A 174 -5.09 -13.53 19.19
C PRO A 174 -6.57 -13.85 18.98
N VAL A 175 -7.31 -13.97 20.06
CA VAL A 175 -8.75 -14.25 20.01
C VAL A 175 -9.50 -12.98 20.41
N ALA A 176 -10.14 -12.34 19.44
CA ALA A 176 -11.02 -11.21 19.70
C ALA A 176 -12.22 -11.62 20.58
N ALA A 177 -12.56 -10.81 21.58
CA ALA A 177 -13.77 -11.01 22.37
C ALA A 177 -15.03 -10.86 21.49
N ARG A 178 -15.95 -11.82 21.55
CA ARG A 178 -17.26 -11.74 20.87
C ARG A 178 -18.25 -10.99 21.74
N GLU A 179 -18.47 -9.71 21.45
CA GLU A 179 -19.45 -8.85 22.14
C GLU A 179 -20.57 -8.48 21.16
N VAL A 180 -21.67 -9.24 21.19
CA VAL A 180 -22.78 -9.08 20.24
C VAL A 180 -23.58 -7.81 20.51
N VAL A 181 -23.26 -6.76 19.76
CA VAL A 181 -24.14 -5.59 19.57
C VAL A 181 -25.14 -5.91 18.45
N THR A 182 -26.32 -5.28 18.47
CA THR A 182 -27.29 -5.38 17.39
C THR A 182 -27.79 -4.02 16.92
N ASP A 183 -27.73 -3.80 15.62
CA ASP A 183 -28.41 -2.68 14.96
C ASP A 183 -29.72 -3.21 14.31
N THR A 184 -30.60 -2.33 13.81
CA THR A 184 -31.78 -2.73 13.02
C THR A 184 -32.07 -1.76 11.90
N TYR A 185 -31.93 -2.23 10.66
CA TYR A 185 -32.10 -1.45 9.44
C TYR A 185 -33.35 -1.95 8.69
N HIS A 186 -34.33 -1.07 8.46
CA HIS A 186 -35.58 -1.40 7.73
C HIS A 186 -36.36 -2.62 8.25
N GLY A 187 -36.18 -2.98 9.53
CA GLY A 187 -36.79 -4.16 10.17
C GLY A 187 -35.93 -5.43 10.13
N VAL A 188 -34.74 -5.39 9.54
CA VAL A 188 -33.71 -6.44 9.60
C VAL A 188 -32.78 -6.14 10.77
N THR A 189 -32.74 -7.01 11.77
CA THR A 189 -31.73 -6.96 12.84
C THR A 189 -30.41 -7.56 12.32
N VAL A 190 -29.30 -6.87 12.59
CA VAL A 190 -27.95 -7.28 12.19
C VAL A 190 -27.09 -7.40 13.45
N GLU A 191 -26.41 -8.54 13.63
CA GLU A 191 -25.41 -8.71 14.69
C GLU A 191 -24.07 -8.10 14.29
N ASP A 192 -23.46 -7.37 15.22
CA ASP A 192 -22.09 -6.87 15.13
C ASP A 192 -21.28 -7.39 16.34
N PRO A 193 -20.71 -8.61 16.24
CA PRO A 193 -19.97 -9.25 17.33
C PRO A 193 -18.64 -8.58 17.69
N TYR A 194 -18.13 -7.66 16.88
CA TYR A 194 -16.81 -7.05 17.06
C TYR A 194 -16.86 -5.52 17.01
N ARG A 195 -18.02 -4.93 17.33
CA ARG A 195 -18.27 -3.48 17.42
C ARG A 195 -17.25 -2.74 18.29
N TRP A 196 -16.66 -3.40 19.29
CA TRP A 196 -15.63 -2.80 20.15
C TRP A 196 -14.32 -2.49 19.41
N LEU A 197 -13.97 -3.22 18.35
CA LEU A 197 -12.78 -2.96 17.50
C LEU A 197 -12.89 -1.68 16.64
N GLU A 198 -14.04 -1.00 16.67
CA GLU A 198 -14.24 0.33 16.09
C GLU A 198 -13.59 1.45 16.92
N GLY A 199 -13.26 1.19 18.19
CA GLY A 199 -12.64 2.16 19.07
C GLY A 199 -11.15 2.41 18.85
N ASP A 200 -10.64 3.34 19.64
CA ASP A 200 -9.24 3.75 19.79
C ASP A 200 -8.71 3.49 21.22
N ASP A 201 -9.43 2.69 22.03
CA ASP A 201 -9.07 2.43 23.41
C ASP A 201 -7.95 1.37 23.59
N ALA A 202 -7.40 1.30 24.79
CA ALA A 202 -6.26 0.46 25.14
C ALA A 202 -6.50 -1.06 24.96
N ALA A 203 -7.75 -1.55 24.92
CA ALA A 203 -8.04 -2.94 24.58
C ALA A 203 -7.96 -3.16 23.06
N VAL A 204 -8.42 -2.19 22.27
CA VAL A 204 -8.28 -2.23 20.80
C VAL A 204 -6.81 -2.07 20.39
N GLU A 205 -6.05 -1.20 21.06
CA GLU A 205 -4.58 -1.11 20.90
C GLU A 205 -3.91 -2.44 21.26
N ALA A 206 -4.21 -3.03 22.42
CA ALA A 206 -3.57 -4.28 22.86
C ALA A 206 -3.88 -5.48 21.94
N TRP A 207 -5.10 -5.58 21.41
CA TRP A 207 -5.43 -6.60 20.41
C TRP A 207 -4.72 -6.32 19.07
N SER A 208 -4.72 -5.06 18.60
CA SER A 208 -4.02 -4.65 17.37
C SER A 208 -2.52 -4.95 17.42
N ASP A 209 -1.87 -4.73 18.57
CA ASP A 209 -0.45 -5.02 18.78
C ASP A 209 -0.17 -6.52 18.86
N ALA A 210 -1.07 -7.31 19.45
CA ALA A 210 -0.96 -8.77 19.48
C ALA A 210 -1.12 -9.39 18.08
N GLU A 211 -2.06 -8.89 17.28
CA GLU A 211 -2.27 -9.32 15.87
C GLU A 211 -1.05 -9.02 15.01
N ASN A 212 -0.51 -7.80 15.15
CA ASN A 212 0.67 -7.40 14.41
C ASN A 212 1.92 -8.17 14.88
N ALA A 213 2.03 -8.51 16.17
CA ALA A 213 3.12 -9.35 16.70
C ALA A 213 3.05 -10.80 16.20
N HIS A 214 1.86 -11.42 16.18
CA HIS A 214 1.64 -12.74 15.56
C HIS A 214 1.97 -12.71 14.07
N THR A 215 1.54 -11.66 13.36
CA THR A 215 1.85 -11.46 11.94
C THR A 215 3.34 -11.26 11.68
N ARG A 216 4.08 -10.57 12.57
CA ARG A 216 5.55 -10.50 12.48
C ARG A 216 6.19 -11.86 12.66
N ASP A 217 5.82 -12.60 13.71
CA ASP A 217 6.39 -13.92 13.98
C ASP A 217 6.26 -14.86 12.76
N VAL A 218 5.08 -14.93 12.16
CA VAL A 218 4.85 -15.76 10.97
C VAL A 218 5.67 -15.28 9.75
N LEU A 219 5.76 -13.96 9.50
CA LEU A 219 6.41 -13.43 8.30
C LEU A 219 7.95 -13.33 8.41
N ASP A 220 8.49 -13.05 9.59
CA ASP A 220 9.95 -12.92 9.80
C ASP A 220 10.66 -14.28 9.84
N HIS A 221 9.95 -15.38 10.12
CA HIS A 221 10.47 -16.75 9.95
C HIS A 221 10.45 -17.25 8.49
N LEU A 222 9.85 -16.51 7.54
CA LEU A 222 9.89 -16.89 6.11
C LEU A 222 11.27 -16.59 5.53
N ALA A 223 12.09 -17.63 5.33
CA ALA A 223 13.48 -17.51 4.86
C ALA A 223 13.63 -16.70 3.54
N VAL A 224 12.62 -16.73 2.67
CA VAL A 224 12.59 -15.97 1.41
C VAL A 224 12.43 -14.45 1.61
N ARG A 225 11.89 -14.00 2.76
CA ARG A 225 11.59 -12.58 3.02
C ARG A 225 12.82 -11.68 2.92
N ALA A 226 13.96 -12.10 3.46
CA ALA A 226 15.18 -11.30 3.46
C ALA A 226 15.71 -11.06 2.02
N ALA A 227 15.65 -12.08 1.17
CA ALA A 227 16.05 -11.95 -0.25
C ALA A 227 15.09 -11.03 -1.03
N LEU A 228 13.77 -11.19 -0.83
CA LEU A 228 12.76 -10.34 -1.47
C LEU A 228 12.86 -8.89 -1.00
N HIS A 229 13.12 -8.64 0.29
CA HIS A 229 13.41 -7.31 0.83
C HIS A 229 14.60 -6.66 0.12
N ASP A 230 15.72 -7.36 -0.02
CA ASP A 230 16.93 -6.81 -0.65
C ASP A 230 16.76 -6.61 -2.18
N GLU A 231 16.02 -7.48 -2.85
CA GLU A 231 15.62 -7.30 -4.26
C GLU A 231 14.70 -6.07 -4.44
N LEU A 232 13.69 -5.90 -3.58
CA LEU A 232 12.79 -4.75 -3.58
C LEU A 232 13.51 -3.44 -3.20
N GLN A 233 14.43 -3.49 -2.24
CA GLN A 233 15.32 -2.38 -1.87
C GLN A 233 16.17 -1.94 -3.08
N ALA A 234 16.74 -2.89 -3.82
CA ALA A 234 17.49 -2.61 -5.04
C ALA A 234 16.63 -2.01 -6.16
N ILE A 235 15.36 -2.40 -6.28
CA ILE A 235 14.40 -1.86 -7.26
C ILE A 235 13.89 -0.46 -6.88
N LEU A 236 13.56 -0.24 -5.61
CA LEU A 236 12.82 0.95 -5.14
C LEU A 236 13.72 2.08 -4.63
N ALA A 237 14.91 1.77 -4.13
CA ALA A 237 15.94 2.75 -3.74
C ALA A 237 17.02 2.96 -4.83
N ALA A 238 16.83 2.40 -6.03
CA ALA A 238 17.69 2.69 -7.17
C ALA A 238 17.76 4.21 -7.43
N PRO A 239 18.94 4.81 -7.69
CA PRO A 239 19.12 6.26 -7.79
C PRO A 239 18.58 6.82 -9.12
N GLN A 240 17.25 6.84 -9.25
CA GLN A 240 16.52 7.23 -10.45
C GLN A 240 15.58 8.39 -10.18
N LEU A 241 15.99 9.59 -10.60
CA LEU A 241 15.15 10.77 -10.54
C LEU A 241 13.92 10.58 -11.43
N ARG A 242 12.72 10.71 -10.85
CA ARG A 242 11.45 10.72 -11.59
C ARG A 242 10.78 12.08 -11.45
N TYR A 243 10.12 12.53 -12.51
CA TYR A 243 9.53 13.86 -12.58
C TYR A 243 8.03 13.75 -12.88
N VAL A 244 7.21 14.45 -12.10
CA VAL A 244 5.73 14.46 -12.18
C VAL A 244 5.18 15.85 -11.90
N GLY A 245 3.90 16.08 -12.23
CA GLY A 245 3.24 17.38 -11.99
C GLY A 245 3.97 18.51 -12.70
N PHE A 246 4.07 18.43 -14.03
CA PHE A 246 4.76 19.43 -14.85
C PHE A 246 3.82 20.60 -15.19
N HIS A 247 4.27 21.83 -14.96
CA HIS A 247 3.57 23.05 -15.37
C HIS A 247 4.54 23.98 -16.11
N GLU A 248 4.24 24.34 -17.37
CA GLU A 248 4.97 25.40 -18.07
C GLU A 248 4.25 26.75 -17.88
N VAL A 249 4.94 27.73 -17.29
CA VAL A 249 4.42 29.09 -17.09
C VAL A 249 5.52 30.11 -17.37
N ALA A 250 5.20 31.15 -18.15
CA ALA A 250 6.12 32.24 -18.52
C ALA A 250 7.47 31.78 -19.12
N GLY A 251 7.50 30.63 -19.81
CA GLY A 251 8.73 30.04 -20.36
C GLY A 251 9.63 29.37 -19.31
N LYS A 252 9.06 28.94 -18.19
CA LYS A 252 9.71 28.10 -17.18
C LYS A 252 8.90 26.85 -16.94
N LEU A 253 9.59 25.72 -16.75
CA LEU A 253 8.99 24.42 -16.51
C LEU A 253 9.20 24.03 -15.04
N PHE A 254 8.11 23.99 -14.29
CA PHE A 254 8.08 23.52 -12.90
C PHE A 254 7.76 22.03 -12.87
N ALA A 255 8.31 21.30 -11.90
CA ALA A 255 8.02 19.88 -11.68
C ALA A 255 8.28 19.44 -10.23
N LEU A 256 7.63 18.37 -9.79
CA LEU A 256 8.06 17.62 -8.60
C LEU A 256 9.10 16.58 -9.00
N ARG A 257 10.32 16.75 -8.48
CA ARG A 257 11.42 15.77 -8.56
C ARG A 257 11.29 14.78 -7.40
N LYS A 258 11.07 13.52 -7.74
CA LYS A 258 11.15 12.38 -6.83
C LYS A 258 12.57 11.82 -6.91
N ASP A 259 13.38 12.12 -5.90
CA ASP A 259 14.68 11.51 -5.67
C ASP A 259 14.53 10.36 -4.65
N PRO A 260 14.84 9.10 -5.00
CA PRO A 260 14.80 7.97 -4.06
C PRO A 260 15.71 8.10 -2.84
N ALA A 261 16.68 9.04 -2.84
CA ALA A 261 17.46 9.39 -1.66
C ALA A 261 16.77 10.40 -0.70
N LYS A 262 15.55 10.84 -1.01
CA LYS A 262 14.72 11.72 -0.16
C LYS A 262 13.43 11.02 0.28
N ASP A 263 13.01 11.28 1.52
CA ASP A 263 11.73 10.78 2.06
C ASP A 263 10.51 11.35 1.30
N GLN A 264 10.62 12.54 0.70
CA GLN A 264 9.53 13.27 0.05
C GLN A 264 9.97 13.97 -1.26
N PRO A 265 9.05 14.24 -2.20
CA PRO A 265 9.35 14.95 -3.45
C PRO A 265 9.78 16.41 -3.22
N GLU A 266 10.67 16.89 -4.07
CA GLU A 266 11.14 18.28 -4.10
C GLU A 266 10.50 19.05 -5.25
N LEU A 267 10.15 20.32 -5.04
CA LEU A 267 9.68 21.22 -6.10
C LEU A 267 10.87 21.94 -6.76
N ILE A 268 11.01 21.74 -8.07
CA ILE A 268 12.09 22.29 -8.90
C ILE A 268 11.54 23.19 -10.01
N VAL A 269 12.42 24.04 -10.56
CA VAL A 269 12.18 24.81 -11.78
C VAL A 269 13.33 24.64 -12.78
N MET A 270 12.99 24.52 -14.05
CA MET A 270 13.89 24.39 -15.20
C MET A 270 13.58 25.50 -16.22
N ASP A 271 14.57 25.93 -17.00
CA ASP A 271 14.36 26.86 -18.12
C ASP A 271 13.89 26.15 -19.41
N GLY A 272 13.87 24.80 -19.42
CA GLY A 272 13.27 23.99 -20.49
C GLY A 272 13.62 22.50 -20.37
N LEU A 273 12.97 21.66 -21.17
CA LEU A 273 13.20 20.20 -21.22
C LEU A 273 14.60 19.81 -21.74
N ASP A 274 15.27 20.72 -22.44
CA ASP A 274 16.59 20.49 -23.02
C ASP A 274 17.73 20.75 -21.98
N ASP A 275 17.39 21.26 -20.78
CA ASP A 275 18.31 21.41 -19.64
C ASP A 275 17.69 20.96 -18.30
N VAL A 276 17.35 19.67 -18.21
CA VAL A 276 16.93 19.03 -16.94
C VAL A 276 18.09 19.02 -15.91
N ALA A 277 19.34 19.08 -16.35
CA ALA A 277 20.51 19.08 -15.47
C ALA A 277 20.68 20.40 -14.71
N GLY A 278 20.29 21.53 -15.33
CA GLY A 278 20.21 22.85 -14.72
C GLY A 278 19.01 23.05 -13.77
N ALA A 279 18.21 22.01 -13.50
CA ALA A 279 17.06 22.06 -12.60
C ALA A 279 17.41 22.62 -11.22
N ARG A 280 16.79 23.76 -10.87
CA ARG A 280 17.04 24.45 -9.61
C ARG A 280 15.96 24.10 -8.59
N LEU A 281 16.39 23.70 -7.39
CA LEU A 281 15.51 23.49 -6.24
C LEU A 281 14.81 24.80 -5.86
N VAL A 282 13.52 24.72 -5.55
CA VAL A 282 12.72 25.83 -5.00
C VAL A 282 12.13 25.46 -3.64
N VAL A 283 11.63 24.23 -3.46
CA VAL A 283 11.13 23.74 -2.16
C VAL A 283 11.60 22.30 -1.91
N ASP A 284 12.35 22.10 -0.83
CA ASP A 284 12.45 20.81 -0.14
C ASP A 284 11.51 20.89 1.07
N PRO A 285 10.40 20.12 1.13
CA PRO A 285 9.41 20.27 2.19
C PRO A 285 9.94 19.81 3.56
N VAL A 286 10.82 18.81 3.57
CA VAL A 286 11.46 18.26 4.78
C VAL A 286 12.38 19.30 5.41
N ALA A 287 13.15 20.02 4.59
CA ALA A 287 14.05 21.08 5.04
C ALA A 287 13.35 22.40 5.36
N SER A 288 12.24 22.72 4.68
CA SER A 288 11.56 24.04 4.79
C SER A 288 10.49 24.06 5.88
N PHE A 289 9.74 22.97 6.05
CA PHE A 289 8.57 22.90 6.95
C PHE A 289 8.73 21.84 8.06
N GLY A 290 9.65 20.89 7.91
CA GLY A 290 10.05 19.92 8.94
C GLY A 290 9.85 18.46 8.52
N LYS A 291 10.40 17.52 9.32
CA LYS A 291 10.65 16.13 8.87
C LYS A 291 9.45 15.38 8.28
N LEU A 292 8.23 15.64 8.76
CA LEU A 292 7.02 14.93 8.35
C LEU A 292 6.17 15.69 7.31
N SER A 293 6.73 16.71 6.66
CA SER A 293 5.99 17.61 5.76
C SER A 293 5.93 17.10 4.33
N THR A 294 4.77 17.16 3.70
CA THR A 294 4.49 16.70 2.34
C THR A 294 3.99 17.85 1.47
N ILE A 295 4.40 17.93 0.20
CA ILE A 295 3.73 18.80 -0.77
C ILE A 295 2.47 18.08 -1.26
N ASP A 296 1.30 18.68 -1.05
CA ASP A 296 0.02 18.10 -1.50
C ASP A 296 -0.22 18.43 -2.97
N TRP A 297 -0.06 19.71 -3.31
CA TRP A 297 -0.16 20.28 -4.66
C TRP A 297 0.57 21.63 -4.72
N TYR A 298 0.80 22.14 -5.92
CA TYR A 298 1.37 23.47 -6.14
C TYR A 298 0.86 24.10 -7.44
N VAL A 299 0.81 25.44 -7.50
CA VAL A 299 0.39 26.20 -8.69
C VAL A 299 1.32 27.42 -8.88
N PRO A 300 2.11 27.50 -9.96
CA PRO A 300 2.93 28.67 -10.28
C PRO A 300 2.10 29.93 -10.59
N SER A 301 2.62 31.10 -10.21
CA SER A 301 2.02 32.38 -10.58
C SER A 301 2.13 32.64 -12.09
N PRO A 302 1.19 33.39 -12.72
CA PRO A 302 1.17 33.61 -14.17
C PRO A 302 2.40 34.33 -14.77
N ASP A 303 3.20 34.98 -13.92
CA ASP A 303 4.48 35.61 -14.25
C ASP A 303 5.70 34.69 -14.07
N GLY A 304 5.50 33.47 -13.57
CA GLY A 304 6.55 32.49 -13.27
C GLY A 304 7.48 32.88 -12.11
N THR A 305 7.12 33.86 -11.27
CA THR A 305 7.99 34.39 -10.20
C THR A 305 7.75 33.80 -8.81
N ARG A 306 6.57 33.20 -8.58
CA ARG A 306 6.08 32.75 -7.27
C ARG A 306 5.32 31.44 -7.41
N LEU A 307 5.12 30.75 -6.29
CA LEU A 307 4.42 29.48 -6.20
C LEU A 307 3.39 29.54 -5.05
N ALA A 308 2.17 29.10 -5.33
CA ALA A 308 1.23 28.64 -4.31
C ALA A 308 1.56 27.16 -4.04
N VAL A 309 1.74 26.76 -2.77
CA VAL A 309 2.10 25.37 -2.40
C VAL A 309 1.30 24.96 -1.16
N SER A 310 0.53 23.87 -1.22
CA SER A 310 -0.07 23.27 -0.02
C SER A 310 0.89 22.31 0.64
N ILE A 311 1.07 22.46 1.95
CA ILE A 311 1.91 21.61 2.80
C ILE A 311 1.04 20.97 3.88
N SER A 312 0.97 19.63 3.90
CA SER A 312 0.45 18.84 5.02
C SER A 312 1.58 18.27 5.86
N ALA A 313 1.27 17.87 7.10
CA ALA A 313 2.23 17.24 8.01
C ALA A 313 1.72 15.88 8.52
N GLY A 314 2.62 14.91 8.66
CA GLY A 314 2.35 13.63 9.31
C GLY A 314 1.36 12.72 8.57
N GLY A 315 1.13 12.94 7.28
CA GLY A 315 0.12 12.19 6.51
C GLY A 315 -1.34 12.58 6.84
N SER A 316 -1.56 13.67 7.58
CA SER A 316 -2.91 14.14 7.96
C SER A 316 -3.77 14.64 6.80
N GLU A 317 -3.16 14.88 5.63
CA GLU A 317 -3.78 15.52 4.46
C GLU A 317 -4.53 16.83 4.79
N ALA A 318 -4.14 17.52 5.89
CA ALA A 318 -4.74 18.75 6.40
C ALA A 318 -3.83 19.96 6.07
N GLY A 319 -3.81 20.34 4.80
CA GLY A 319 -2.79 21.24 4.26
C GLY A 319 -2.98 22.72 4.58
N THR A 320 -1.84 23.41 4.66
CA THR A 320 -1.71 24.87 4.75
C THR A 320 -1.07 25.40 3.47
N LEU A 321 -1.68 26.43 2.87
CA LEU A 321 -1.17 27.10 1.68
C LEU A 321 -0.10 28.13 2.06
N HIS A 322 1.08 27.97 1.45
CA HIS A 322 2.17 28.94 1.50
C HIS A 322 2.34 29.61 0.13
N VAL A 323 2.71 30.90 0.13
CA VAL A 323 3.06 31.65 -1.08
C VAL A 323 4.55 31.95 -1.05
N LEU A 324 5.30 31.36 -1.97
CA LEU A 324 6.77 31.38 -1.98
C LEU A 324 7.33 32.12 -3.21
N ASP A 325 8.49 32.77 -3.06
CA ASP A 325 9.33 33.16 -4.20
C ASP A 325 10.15 31.98 -4.76
N LEU A 326 10.82 32.17 -5.90
CA LEU A 326 11.63 31.10 -6.49
C LEU A 326 12.90 30.75 -5.71
N ASP A 327 13.26 31.43 -4.61
CA ASP A 327 14.32 30.97 -3.71
C ASP A 327 13.74 30.21 -2.49
N GLY A 328 12.44 29.91 -2.50
CA GLY A 328 11.73 29.22 -1.41
C GLY A 328 11.35 30.11 -0.23
N LYS A 329 11.48 31.44 -0.34
CA LYS A 329 11.11 32.35 0.75
C LYS A 329 9.63 32.66 0.73
N GLU A 330 9.00 32.61 1.90
CA GLU A 330 7.60 33.02 2.07
C GLU A 330 7.44 34.54 1.82
N VAL A 331 6.51 34.89 0.93
CA VAL A 331 6.24 36.28 0.49
C VAL A 331 4.86 36.80 0.90
N ASP A 332 4.07 35.97 1.60
CA ASP A 332 2.75 36.35 2.12
C ASP A 332 2.38 35.56 3.39
N VAL A 333 1.20 35.83 3.94
CA VAL A 333 0.66 35.06 5.08
C VAL A 333 0.23 33.64 4.67
N ALA A 334 0.64 32.63 5.43
CA ALA A 334 0.18 31.25 5.27
C ALA A 334 -1.32 31.10 5.56
N ILE A 335 -2.04 30.33 4.75
CA ILE A 335 -3.49 30.16 4.81
C ILE A 335 -3.85 28.71 5.20
N PRO A 336 -4.38 28.45 6.41
CA PRO A 336 -4.73 27.11 6.86
C PRO A 336 -6.08 26.63 6.30
N ASP A 337 -6.40 25.35 6.53
CA ASP A 337 -7.68 24.70 6.17
C ASP A 337 -8.00 24.77 4.66
N VAL A 338 -6.99 24.75 3.77
CA VAL A 338 -7.18 24.77 2.30
C VAL A 338 -7.40 23.39 1.68
N GLN A 339 -6.90 22.35 2.35
CA GLN A 339 -6.80 20.96 1.90
C GLN A 339 -7.31 20.05 3.04
N ARG A 340 -8.12 19.04 2.68
CA ARG A 340 -8.47 17.90 3.54
C ARG A 340 -8.45 16.62 2.72
N GLY A 341 -8.07 15.49 3.33
CA GLY A 341 -7.97 14.19 2.64
C GLY A 341 -9.27 13.59 2.10
N THR A 342 -10.39 14.27 2.34
CA THR A 342 -11.74 13.94 1.86
C THR A 342 -12.12 14.59 0.52
N GLY A 343 -11.35 15.56 0.03
CA GLY A 343 -11.69 16.28 -1.22
C GLY A 343 -10.57 17.14 -1.82
N GLY A 344 -9.35 17.07 -1.29
CA GLY A 344 -8.22 17.86 -1.77
C GLY A 344 -8.40 19.35 -1.52
N GLY A 345 -7.86 20.17 -2.43
CA GLY A 345 -7.90 21.63 -2.44
C GLY A 345 -7.17 22.19 -3.67
N ASP A 346 -7.36 23.48 -3.99
CA ASP A 346 -6.86 24.09 -5.23
C ASP A 346 -6.75 25.63 -5.18
N VAL A 347 -5.96 26.23 -6.09
CA VAL A 347 -5.67 27.66 -6.24
C VAL A 347 -5.67 28.10 -7.71
N ALA A 348 -6.58 29.00 -8.08
CA ALA A 348 -6.55 29.70 -9.37
C ALA A 348 -6.02 31.13 -9.23
N TRP A 349 -4.83 31.38 -9.80
CA TRP A 349 -4.21 32.69 -9.80
C TRP A 349 -4.96 33.74 -10.65
N ARG A 350 -4.99 34.98 -10.17
CA ARG A 350 -5.38 36.13 -11.00
C ARG A 350 -4.26 36.48 -12.01
N PRO A 351 -4.57 36.78 -13.28
CA PRO A 351 -3.56 37.02 -14.32
C PRO A 351 -2.56 38.18 -14.09
N ASP A 352 -2.81 39.08 -13.15
CA ASP A 352 -1.87 40.16 -12.77
C ASP A 352 -1.01 39.83 -11.53
N GLY A 353 -1.10 38.60 -10.99
CA GLY A 353 -0.24 38.10 -9.92
C GLY A 353 -0.42 38.80 -8.56
N LYS A 354 -1.60 39.40 -8.31
CA LYS A 354 -1.92 40.19 -7.10
C LYS A 354 -2.77 39.46 -6.06
N GLY A 355 -3.09 38.20 -6.30
CA GLY A 355 -3.99 37.41 -5.48
C GLY A 355 -4.56 36.24 -6.28
N PHE A 356 -5.39 35.44 -5.62
CA PHE A 356 -5.91 34.20 -6.17
C PHE A 356 -7.28 33.85 -5.58
N TRP A 357 -8.01 33.01 -6.31
CA TRP A 357 -9.12 32.25 -5.75
C TRP A 357 -8.57 30.94 -5.21
N TYR A 358 -9.05 30.49 -4.06
CA TYR A 358 -8.61 29.25 -3.42
C TYR A 358 -9.78 28.52 -2.76
N THR A 359 -9.64 27.22 -2.58
CA THR A 359 -10.59 26.42 -1.80
C THR A 359 -10.28 26.49 -0.31
N ARG A 360 -11.32 26.53 0.53
CA ARG A 360 -11.18 26.46 1.99
C ARG A 360 -12.28 25.63 2.62
N TYR A 361 -11.92 24.89 3.64
CA TYR A 361 -12.80 24.17 4.54
C TYR A 361 -13.23 25.06 5.73
N PRO A 362 -14.17 24.60 6.58
CA PRO A 362 -14.52 25.27 7.82
C PRO A 362 -13.33 25.35 8.79
N ALA A 363 -13.00 26.57 9.18
CA ALA A 363 -12.01 26.84 10.22
C ALA A 363 -12.53 26.40 11.60
N ALA A 364 -11.62 26.25 12.57
CA ALA A 364 -11.96 25.84 13.92
C ALA A 364 -13.07 26.75 14.53
N GLY A 365 -14.20 26.16 14.90
CA GLY A 365 -15.36 26.87 15.45
C GLY A 365 -16.36 27.45 14.44
N GLU A 366 -16.09 27.40 13.12
CA GLU A 366 -17.13 27.67 12.10
C GLU A 366 -18.14 26.51 11.96
N LYS A 367 -17.70 25.30 12.33
CA LYS A 367 -18.45 24.04 12.31
C LYS A 367 -18.04 23.14 13.49
N PRO A 368 -18.85 22.12 13.84
CA PRO A 368 -18.38 20.96 14.62
C PRO A 368 -17.12 20.35 13.99
N ASP A 369 -16.19 19.82 14.79
CA ASP A 369 -14.91 19.32 14.27
C ASP A 369 -15.07 18.10 13.34
N ASP A 370 -16.09 17.26 13.56
CA ASP A 370 -16.51 16.18 12.65
C ASP A 370 -17.12 16.68 11.32
N GLU A 371 -17.50 17.96 11.24
CA GLU A 371 -17.92 18.61 9.99
C GLU A 371 -16.81 19.41 9.28
N ARG A 372 -15.57 19.46 9.82
CA ARG A 372 -14.49 20.28 9.21
C ARG A 372 -13.85 19.68 7.96
N SER A 373 -14.04 18.39 7.69
CA SER A 373 -13.60 17.74 6.44
C SER A 373 -14.66 17.84 5.31
N PHE A 374 -15.62 18.75 5.45
CA PHE A 374 -16.76 18.92 4.54
C PHE A 374 -16.98 20.41 4.20
N TRP A 375 -18.00 20.73 3.40
CA TRP A 375 -18.46 22.11 3.13
C TRP A 375 -17.42 23.03 2.48
N MET A 376 -16.62 22.49 1.55
CA MET A 376 -15.60 23.23 0.81
C MET A 376 -16.20 24.46 0.11
N GLN A 377 -15.51 25.60 0.20
CA GLN A 377 -15.94 26.90 -0.34
C GLN A 377 -14.81 27.58 -1.10
N VAL A 378 -15.15 28.42 -2.08
CA VAL A 378 -14.20 29.27 -2.80
C VAL A 378 -14.12 30.63 -2.12
N TRP A 379 -12.90 31.07 -1.83
CA TRP A 379 -12.56 32.37 -1.27
C TRP A 379 -11.59 33.11 -2.20
N TRP A 380 -11.47 34.42 -2.02
CA TRP A 380 -10.50 35.27 -2.70
C TRP A 380 -9.54 35.86 -1.67
N HIS A 381 -8.24 35.68 -1.93
CA HIS A 381 -7.14 36.30 -1.21
C HIS A 381 -6.47 37.40 -2.07
N GLU A 382 -6.16 38.54 -1.48
CA GLU A 382 -5.36 39.62 -2.09
C GLU A 382 -3.99 39.67 -1.41
N LEU A 383 -2.90 39.64 -2.18
CA LEU A 383 -1.56 39.48 -1.60
C LEU A 383 -1.17 40.66 -0.69
N GLY A 384 -0.51 40.35 0.42
CA GLY A 384 -0.13 41.28 1.47
C GLY A 384 -1.30 41.73 2.35
N LYS A 385 -2.38 40.94 2.42
CA LYS A 385 -3.51 41.12 3.34
C LYS A 385 -3.54 40.02 4.39
N PRO A 386 -4.02 40.29 5.62
CA PRO A 386 -4.36 39.22 6.55
C PRO A 386 -5.49 38.35 5.99
N VAL A 387 -5.45 37.04 6.22
CA VAL A 387 -6.52 36.08 5.86
C VAL A 387 -7.91 36.50 6.38
N ALA A 388 -7.96 37.30 7.45
CA ALA A 388 -9.20 37.87 7.99
C ALA A 388 -9.91 38.89 7.06
N ASP A 389 -9.21 39.43 6.06
CA ASP A 389 -9.77 40.32 5.03
C ASP A 389 -10.29 39.53 3.80
N ASP A 390 -10.09 38.21 3.75
CA ASP A 390 -10.41 37.38 2.57
C ASP A 390 -11.92 37.32 2.29
N ARG A 391 -12.26 37.32 1.00
CA ARG A 391 -13.64 37.46 0.54
C ARG A 391 -14.20 36.12 0.07
N TYR A 392 -15.25 35.64 0.74
CA TYR A 392 -16.09 34.53 0.26
C TYR A 392 -16.64 34.81 -1.16
N GLU A 393 -16.54 33.82 -2.05
CA GLU A 393 -16.97 33.93 -3.45
C GLU A 393 -18.04 32.89 -3.84
N LEU A 394 -17.91 31.62 -3.44
CA LEU A 394 -18.82 30.52 -3.82
C LEU A 394 -18.82 29.39 -2.76
N GLY A 395 -19.89 28.59 -2.68
CA GLY A 395 -19.89 27.29 -2.00
C GLY A 395 -21.01 27.03 -0.97
N LYS A 396 -21.62 28.06 -0.39
CA LYS A 396 -22.61 27.90 0.72
C LYS A 396 -23.89 27.13 0.36
N ASP A 397 -24.23 27.08 -0.93
CA ASP A 397 -25.41 26.37 -1.45
C ASP A 397 -25.04 25.06 -2.17
N LEU A 398 -23.84 24.53 -1.93
CA LEU A 398 -23.38 23.23 -2.43
C LEU A 398 -23.70 22.08 -1.43
N PRO A 399 -23.67 20.82 -1.88
CA PRO A 399 -23.74 19.64 -1.02
C PRO A 399 -22.68 19.61 0.10
N LYS A 400 -22.93 18.85 1.17
CA LYS A 400 -21.96 18.65 2.28
C LYS A 400 -20.63 18.06 1.77
N ILE A 401 -20.73 17.12 0.83
CA ILE A 401 -19.62 16.39 0.19
C ILE A 401 -19.16 17.05 -1.12
N ALA A 402 -19.37 18.36 -1.27
CA ALA A 402 -18.96 19.07 -2.47
C ALA A 402 -17.44 19.31 -2.48
N GLU A 403 -16.80 18.86 -3.54
CA GLU A 403 -15.38 19.07 -3.84
C GLU A 403 -15.26 20.10 -4.97
N ILE A 404 -14.18 20.91 -4.99
CA ILE A 404 -14.05 22.03 -5.94
C ILE A 404 -12.63 22.07 -6.53
N GLN A 405 -12.57 22.22 -7.86
CA GLN A 405 -11.36 22.47 -8.65
C GLN A 405 -11.50 23.80 -9.39
N LEU A 406 -10.41 24.54 -9.56
CA LEU A 406 -10.36 25.95 -9.97
C LEU A 406 -9.39 26.16 -11.14
N ASP A 407 -9.84 26.82 -12.20
CA ASP A 407 -9.01 27.21 -13.36
C ASP A 407 -9.21 28.70 -13.65
N ALA A 408 -8.17 29.41 -14.12
CA ALA A 408 -8.26 30.82 -14.51
C ALA A 408 -7.45 31.14 -15.76
N ASP A 409 -8.07 31.82 -16.73
CA ASP A 409 -7.41 32.21 -17.97
C ASP A 409 -6.84 33.63 -17.95
N ALA A 410 -5.90 33.89 -18.86
CA ALA A 410 -5.26 35.19 -19.05
C ALA A 410 -6.24 36.35 -19.41
N ARG A 411 -7.53 36.07 -19.60
CA ARG A 411 -8.60 37.07 -19.79
C ARG A 411 -9.32 37.42 -18.47
N GLY A 412 -8.89 36.86 -17.34
CA GLY A 412 -9.43 37.14 -16.01
C GLY A 412 -10.76 36.43 -15.72
N ARG A 413 -11.07 35.37 -16.47
CA ARG A 413 -12.21 34.47 -16.21
C ARG A 413 -11.75 33.37 -15.25
N VAL A 414 -12.65 32.90 -14.39
CA VAL A 414 -12.37 31.78 -13.46
C VAL A 414 -13.44 30.72 -13.65
N LEU A 415 -13.05 29.46 -13.68
CA LEU A 415 -13.91 28.30 -13.65
C LEU A 415 -13.86 27.71 -12.24
N ALA A 416 -15.00 27.30 -11.70
CA ALA A 416 -15.07 26.39 -10.57
C ALA A 416 -15.85 25.14 -11.02
N SER A 417 -15.15 24.02 -11.08
CA SER A 417 -15.73 22.70 -11.32
C SER A 417 -16.03 22.07 -9.97
N VAL A 418 -17.27 21.61 -9.76
CA VAL A 418 -17.71 21.00 -8.51
C VAL A 418 -18.12 19.56 -8.75
N GLN A 419 -17.66 18.64 -7.90
CA GLN A 419 -18.08 17.24 -7.83
C GLN A 419 -18.96 17.03 -6.58
N ASP A 420 -19.93 16.12 -6.65
CA ASP A 420 -20.83 15.74 -5.54
C ASP A 420 -20.47 14.33 -5.02
N GLY A 421 -19.33 14.24 -4.32
CA GLY A 421 -18.72 13.01 -3.81
C GLY A 421 -18.02 12.11 -4.86
N ASP A 422 -17.28 11.12 -4.37
CA ASP A 422 -16.47 10.20 -5.19
C ASP A 422 -17.33 9.43 -6.21
N GLY A 423 -16.94 9.50 -7.49
CA GLY A 423 -17.72 8.91 -8.60
C GLY A 423 -19.08 9.60 -8.83
N GLY A 424 -19.29 10.78 -8.26
CA GLY A 424 -20.55 11.52 -8.26
C GLY A 424 -20.90 12.22 -9.57
N THR A 425 -21.66 13.32 -9.47
CA THR A 425 -22.03 14.15 -10.62
C THR A 425 -21.42 15.54 -10.52
N PHE A 426 -21.39 16.26 -11.65
CA PHE A 426 -20.61 17.50 -11.76
C PHE A 426 -21.48 18.74 -12.04
N ARG A 427 -21.07 19.87 -11.47
CA ARG A 427 -21.65 21.19 -11.70
C ARG A 427 -20.53 22.23 -11.86
N HIS A 428 -20.52 22.92 -13.00
CA HIS A 428 -19.51 23.94 -13.27
C HIS A 428 -20.09 25.36 -13.14
N TYR A 429 -19.30 26.29 -12.63
CA TYR A 429 -19.59 27.71 -12.52
C TYR A 429 -18.50 28.52 -13.22
N LEU A 430 -18.89 29.61 -13.89
CA LEU A 430 -17.97 30.55 -14.53
C LEU A 430 -18.08 31.92 -13.85
N ARG A 431 -16.96 32.44 -13.36
CA ARG A 431 -16.75 33.84 -13.02
C ARG A 431 -16.34 34.60 -14.27
N ASP A 432 -17.09 35.64 -14.64
CA ASP A 432 -16.66 36.53 -15.71
C ASP A 432 -15.60 37.55 -15.23
N ALA A 433 -14.91 38.19 -16.18
CA ALA A 433 -13.89 39.19 -15.91
C ALA A 433 -14.41 40.50 -15.26
N ARG A 434 -15.72 40.59 -14.97
CA ARG A 434 -16.33 41.67 -14.19
C ARG A 434 -16.58 41.25 -12.74
N GLY A 435 -16.34 39.99 -12.40
CA GLY A 435 -16.54 39.41 -11.07
C GLY A 435 -17.91 38.78 -10.85
N ALA A 436 -18.73 38.57 -11.89
CA ALA A 436 -20.01 37.90 -11.75
C ALA A 436 -19.85 36.38 -11.94
N TRP A 437 -20.07 35.61 -10.87
CA TRP A 437 -20.28 34.16 -10.97
C TRP A 437 -21.61 33.85 -11.65
N ARG A 438 -21.62 32.81 -12.49
CA ARG A 438 -22.83 32.16 -13.01
C ARG A 438 -22.65 30.66 -13.04
N GLN A 439 -23.69 29.91 -12.71
CA GLN A 439 -23.77 28.49 -13.02
C GLN A 439 -23.71 28.30 -14.56
N LEU A 440 -23.01 27.25 -15.00
CA LEU A 440 -22.79 26.91 -16.41
C LEU A 440 -23.51 25.62 -16.80
N THR A 441 -23.47 24.62 -15.91
CA THR A 441 -24.10 23.30 -16.02
C THR A 441 -24.89 23.01 -14.74
N ASP A 442 -25.71 21.97 -14.72
CA ASP A 442 -26.31 21.40 -13.51
C ASP A 442 -26.03 19.89 -13.44
N TRP A 443 -26.19 19.25 -12.28
CA TRP A 443 -25.81 17.84 -12.03
C TRP A 443 -26.29 16.86 -13.12
N LYS A 444 -27.53 17.07 -13.58
CA LYS A 444 -28.22 16.28 -14.62
C LYS A 444 -27.75 16.53 -16.06
N ASP A 445 -26.95 17.56 -16.32
CA ASP A 445 -26.48 17.90 -17.67
C ASP A 445 -25.36 16.95 -18.13
N ALA A 446 -24.83 16.09 -17.23
CA ALA A 446 -23.75 15.12 -17.48
C ALA A 446 -22.63 15.71 -18.36
N VAL A 447 -22.13 16.86 -17.93
CA VAL A 447 -20.83 17.42 -18.35
C VAL A 447 -19.86 17.00 -17.27
N VAL A 448 -18.75 16.35 -17.63
CA VAL A 448 -17.76 15.82 -16.68
C VAL A 448 -16.48 16.65 -16.61
N TRP A 449 -16.25 17.49 -17.61
CA TRP A 449 -15.12 18.42 -17.65
C TRP A 449 -15.49 19.69 -18.43
N VAL A 450 -14.92 20.81 -18.01
CA VAL A 450 -14.96 22.11 -18.71
C VAL A 450 -13.58 22.74 -18.62
N GLY A 451 -13.14 23.41 -19.68
CA GLY A 451 -11.91 24.21 -19.69
C GLY A 451 -11.96 25.37 -20.70
N PHE A 452 -11.01 26.28 -20.61
CA PHE A 452 -10.97 27.47 -21.48
C PHE A 452 -10.47 27.15 -22.89
N GLY A 453 -11.18 27.69 -23.90
CA GLY A 453 -10.74 27.61 -25.29
C GLY A 453 -9.69 28.67 -25.65
N PRO A 454 -9.00 28.50 -26.81
CA PRO A 454 -8.09 29.51 -27.33
C PRO A 454 -8.81 30.83 -27.68
N THR A 455 -10.12 30.79 -27.99
CA THR A 455 -10.92 31.98 -28.30
C THR A 455 -11.86 32.34 -27.13
N ASP A 456 -12.94 33.10 -27.38
CA ASP A 456 -13.94 33.44 -26.36
C ASP A 456 -14.97 32.30 -26.15
N ASP A 457 -14.46 31.07 -26.09
CA ASP A 457 -15.18 29.81 -25.99
C ASP A 457 -14.72 28.97 -24.79
N LEU A 458 -15.58 28.04 -24.39
CA LEU A 458 -15.31 26.98 -23.43
C LEU A 458 -15.41 25.64 -24.15
N TRP A 459 -14.55 24.70 -23.77
CA TRP A 459 -14.55 23.32 -24.25
C TRP A 459 -15.05 22.43 -23.13
N LEU A 460 -15.80 21.37 -23.47
CA LEU A 460 -16.48 20.51 -22.50
C LEU A 460 -16.42 19.06 -22.95
N VAL A 461 -16.29 18.13 -22.00
CA VAL A 461 -16.57 16.71 -22.21
C VAL A 461 -17.91 16.39 -21.57
N SER A 462 -18.78 15.67 -22.27
CA SER A 462 -20.13 15.36 -21.78
C SER A 462 -20.57 13.94 -22.09
N ASN A 463 -21.11 13.27 -21.07
CA ASN A 463 -21.64 11.92 -21.11
C ASN A 463 -23.15 11.89 -21.45
N ALA A 464 -23.81 13.05 -21.54
CA ALA A 464 -25.26 13.18 -21.75
C ALA A 464 -25.75 12.56 -23.07
N GLY A 465 -26.29 11.33 -23.03
CA GLY A 465 -26.60 10.57 -24.25
C GLY A 465 -25.37 10.26 -25.10
N ALA A 466 -24.21 10.16 -24.45
CA ALA A 466 -22.91 9.86 -25.03
C ALA A 466 -21.98 9.29 -23.93
N PRO A 467 -22.30 8.13 -23.32
CA PRO A 467 -21.64 7.60 -22.11
C PRO A 467 -20.12 7.39 -22.22
N ARG A 468 -19.52 7.40 -23.41
CA ARG A 468 -18.05 7.38 -23.63
C ARG A 468 -17.44 8.75 -23.88
N GLY A 469 -18.17 9.80 -23.53
CA GLY A 469 -17.80 11.19 -23.77
C GLY A 469 -17.99 11.64 -25.22
N LYS A 470 -18.29 12.94 -25.37
CA LYS A 470 -18.15 13.70 -26.61
C LYS A 470 -17.56 15.06 -26.31
N LEU A 471 -16.71 15.56 -27.20
CA LEU A 471 -16.12 16.89 -27.07
C LEU A 471 -17.08 17.94 -27.63
N LEU A 472 -17.42 18.93 -26.81
CA LEU A 472 -18.31 20.03 -27.15
C LEU A 472 -17.55 21.37 -27.09
N ARG A 473 -18.00 22.34 -27.88
CA ARG A 473 -17.56 23.74 -27.81
C ARG A 473 -18.75 24.67 -27.57
N LEU A 474 -18.67 25.48 -26.53
CA LEU A 474 -19.72 26.38 -26.04
C LEU A 474 -19.22 27.84 -26.06
N PRO A 475 -19.86 28.77 -26.78
CA PRO A 475 -19.49 30.18 -26.71
C PRO A 475 -19.68 30.72 -25.28
N VAL A 476 -18.75 31.51 -24.73
CA VAL A 476 -18.80 31.93 -23.31
C VAL A 476 -20.08 32.68 -22.92
N LYS A 477 -20.75 33.29 -23.91
CA LYS A 477 -22.01 34.06 -23.77
C LYS A 477 -23.26 33.17 -23.70
N ALA A 478 -23.12 31.87 -23.93
CA ALA A 478 -24.18 30.89 -23.76
C ALA A 478 -24.57 30.74 -22.28
N ARG A 479 -25.83 30.39 -22.04
CA ARG A 479 -26.45 30.28 -20.70
C ARG A 479 -26.77 28.85 -20.29
N LYS A 480 -26.65 27.86 -21.19
CA LYS A 480 -26.91 26.44 -20.93
C LYS A 480 -26.00 25.54 -21.79
N PRO A 481 -25.64 24.32 -21.36
CA PRO A 481 -24.78 23.41 -22.14
C PRO A 481 -25.42 22.95 -23.44
N SER A 482 -26.77 22.92 -23.50
CA SER A 482 -27.55 22.63 -24.71
C SER A 482 -27.36 23.62 -25.87
N GLN A 483 -26.56 24.69 -25.68
CA GLN A 483 -26.16 25.62 -26.73
C GLN A 483 -24.76 25.32 -27.30
N ALA A 484 -24.06 24.31 -26.77
CA ALA A 484 -22.78 23.86 -27.28
C ALA A 484 -22.94 23.15 -28.63
N LYS A 485 -21.87 23.15 -29.43
CA LYS A 485 -21.78 22.38 -30.67
C LYS A 485 -20.88 21.18 -30.44
N VAL A 486 -21.28 20.01 -30.90
CA VAL A 486 -20.40 18.83 -30.95
C VAL A 486 -19.21 19.16 -31.86
N VAL A 487 -18.01 18.86 -31.38
CA VAL A 487 -16.76 18.93 -32.16
C VAL A 487 -16.31 17.52 -32.48
N VAL A 488 -16.07 16.68 -31.46
CA VAL A 488 -15.79 15.24 -31.63
C VAL A 488 -16.98 14.46 -31.04
N PRO A 489 -17.72 13.67 -31.83
CA PRO A 489 -18.79 12.80 -31.30
C PRO A 489 -18.21 11.60 -30.55
N GLN A 490 -19.06 10.88 -29.80
CA GLN A 490 -18.67 9.61 -29.17
C GLN A 490 -18.14 8.60 -30.21
N GLY A 491 -17.06 7.89 -29.86
CA GLY A 491 -16.52 6.74 -30.59
C GLY A 491 -16.85 5.39 -29.94
N GLN A 492 -16.01 4.39 -30.19
CA GLN A 492 -16.05 3.11 -29.45
C GLN A 492 -15.28 3.17 -28.13
N ASP A 493 -14.34 4.09 -28.02
CA ASP A 493 -13.44 4.28 -26.87
C ASP A 493 -13.87 5.52 -26.05
N THR A 494 -13.49 5.56 -24.78
CA THR A 494 -13.90 6.61 -23.82
C THR A 494 -12.95 7.80 -23.85
N ILE A 495 -13.47 9.03 -23.96
CA ILE A 495 -12.66 10.25 -23.72
C ILE A 495 -12.34 10.32 -22.22
N VAL A 496 -11.06 10.37 -21.86
CA VAL A 496 -10.61 10.42 -20.46
C VAL A 496 -10.58 11.86 -19.96
N THR A 497 -11.08 12.05 -18.74
CA THR A 497 -11.03 13.29 -17.95
C THR A 497 -10.78 12.91 -16.49
N ASP A 498 -10.02 13.73 -15.77
CA ASP A 498 -9.74 13.54 -14.34
C ASP A 498 -10.08 14.83 -13.60
N PHE A 499 -10.94 14.72 -12.57
CA PHE A 499 -11.35 15.85 -11.74
C PHE A 499 -10.22 16.30 -10.83
N TYR A 500 -9.59 15.38 -10.10
CA TYR A 500 -8.63 15.68 -9.03
C TYR A 500 -7.33 16.34 -9.54
N ASN A 501 -6.97 16.09 -10.80
CA ASN A 501 -5.84 16.74 -11.48
C ASN A 501 -6.28 17.86 -12.46
N GLY A 502 -7.58 18.17 -12.56
CA GLY A 502 -8.15 19.16 -13.49
C GLY A 502 -8.03 18.86 -15.00
N VAL A 503 -7.39 17.74 -15.37
CA VAL A 503 -6.92 17.45 -16.73
C VAL A 503 -7.98 16.83 -17.65
N GLY A 504 -7.82 17.12 -18.94
CA GLY A 504 -8.75 16.72 -19.99
C GLY A 504 -8.23 17.14 -21.38
N PRO A 505 -9.09 17.64 -22.28
CA PRO A 505 -8.72 18.09 -23.62
C PRO A 505 -7.64 19.20 -23.69
N THR A 506 -6.40 18.85 -24.01
CA THR A 506 -5.30 19.80 -24.24
C THR A 506 -5.40 20.45 -25.62
N ILE A 507 -5.18 21.77 -25.74
CA ILE A 507 -5.26 22.51 -27.01
C ILE A 507 -3.94 23.23 -27.31
N VAL A 508 -3.28 22.85 -28.41
CA VAL A 508 -2.02 23.44 -28.90
C VAL A 508 -2.09 23.60 -30.42
N ASP A 509 -1.58 24.71 -30.96
CA ASP A 509 -1.44 24.99 -32.41
C ASP A 509 -2.66 24.67 -33.30
N GLY A 510 -3.86 25.00 -32.81
CA GLY A 510 -5.11 24.79 -33.56
C GLY A 510 -5.55 23.32 -33.66
N LYS A 511 -4.95 22.46 -32.83
CA LYS A 511 -5.32 21.07 -32.62
C LYS A 511 -5.78 20.87 -31.16
N VAL A 512 -6.69 19.92 -30.96
CA VAL A 512 -7.10 19.43 -29.64
C VAL A 512 -6.69 17.97 -29.51
N TYR A 513 -6.15 17.63 -28.34
CA TYR A 513 -5.59 16.34 -28.01
C TYR A 513 -6.42 15.72 -26.89
N LEU A 514 -6.87 14.50 -27.12
CA LEU A 514 -7.74 13.75 -26.22
C LEU A 514 -7.04 12.47 -25.82
N ALA A 515 -6.88 12.24 -24.51
CA ALA A 515 -6.62 10.91 -23.99
C ALA A 515 -7.88 10.05 -24.19
N TYR A 516 -7.69 8.83 -24.68
CA TYR A 516 -8.74 7.84 -24.89
C TYR A 516 -8.41 6.54 -24.17
N GLN A 517 -9.41 5.99 -23.47
CA GLN A 517 -9.34 4.68 -22.81
C GLN A 517 -9.89 3.61 -23.75
N VAL A 518 -9.05 2.64 -24.09
CA VAL A 518 -9.26 1.59 -25.11
C VAL A 518 -9.47 0.24 -24.42
N GLY A 519 -10.40 0.20 -23.45
CA GLY A 519 -10.71 -1.01 -22.70
C GLY A 519 -9.56 -1.54 -21.83
N GLY A 520 -8.72 -0.65 -21.28
CA GLY A 520 -7.56 -0.98 -20.45
C GLY A 520 -6.34 -0.11 -20.81
N PRO A 521 -5.68 -0.34 -21.95
CA PRO A 521 -4.73 0.60 -22.55
C PRO A 521 -5.33 1.98 -22.80
N SER A 522 -4.47 2.99 -22.94
CA SER A 522 -4.88 4.35 -23.33
C SER A 522 -3.94 4.99 -24.36
N GLU A 523 -4.50 5.88 -25.18
CA GLU A 523 -3.75 6.57 -26.25
C GLU A 523 -4.18 8.04 -26.43
N VAL A 524 -3.30 8.87 -27.00
CA VAL A 524 -3.59 10.29 -27.27
C VAL A 524 -3.98 10.48 -28.74
N ARG A 525 -5.23 10.87 -28.98
CA ARG A 525 -5.75 11.17 -30.33
C ARG A 525 -5.82 12.67 -30.58
N ALA A 526 -5.38 13.10 -31.77
CA ALA A 526 -5.40 14.51 -32.17
C ALA A 526 -6.54 14.81 -33.16
N PHE A 527 -7.12 16.00 -33.02
CA PHE A 527 -8.15 16.53 -33.92
C PHE A 527 -7.89 18.01 -34.19
N THR A 528 -8.36 18.52 -35.32
CA THR A 528 -8.49 19.98 -35.55
C THR A 528 -9.54 20.60 -34.62
N LEU A 529 -9.52 21.92 -34.41
CA LEU A 529 -10.64 22.63 -33.71
C LEU A 529 -12.02 22.49 -34.38
N ALA A 530 -12.10 21.83 -35.54
CA ALA A 530 -13.32 21.49 -36.26
C ALA A 530 -13.70 19.99 -36.16
N GLY A 531 -13.02 19.21 -35.31
CA GLY A 531 -13.35 17.81 -35.04
C GLY A 531 -12.87 16.78 -36.07
N LYS A 532 -12.21 17.22 -37.15
CA LYS A 532 -11.55 16.30 -38.09
C LYS A 532 -10.30 15.71 -37.44
N PRO A 533 -10.04 14.39 -37.51
CA PRO A 533 -8.79 13.78 -37.03
C PRO A 533 -7.54 14.42 -37.61
N ALA A 534 -6.45 14.35 -36.85
CA ALA A 534 -5.11 14.83 -37.19
C ALA A 534 -4.05 13.86 -36.63
N THR A 535 -2.79 14.04 -37.03
CA THR A 535 -1.66 13.27 -36.47
C THR A 535 -1.49 13.56 -34.98
N GLY A 536 -1.59 12.51 -34.15
CA GLY A 536 -1.19 12.50 -32.73
C GLY A 536 0.16 11.81 -32.53
N PRO A 537 0.62 11.64 -31.27
CA PRO A 537 1.87 10.97 -30.96
C PRO A 537 1.86 9.48 -31.33
N SER A 538 3.05 8.95 -31.60
CA SER A 538 3.30 7.51 -31.70
C SER A 538 3.52 6.93 -30.30
N LEU A 539 2.90 5.79 -30.00
CA LEU A 539 2.83 5.22 -28.64
C LEU A 539 3.13 3.72 -28.66
N PRO A 540 3.65 3.12 -27.56
CA PRO A 540 3.87 1.67 -27.49
C PRO A 540 2.53 0.90 -27.53
N PRO A 541 2.49 -0.31 -28.12
CA PRO A 541 1.30 -1.16 -28.05
C PRO A 541 1.01 -1.58 -26.60
N VAL A 542 -0.28 -1.67 -26.25
CA VAL A 542 -0.75 -2.08 -24.90
C VAL A 542 -0.13 -1.21 -23.78
N SER A 543 0.00 0.09 -24.04
CA SER A 543 0.47 1.08 -23.06
C SER A 543 -0.67 1.83 -22.37
N SER A 544 -0.35 2.50 -21.27
CA SER A 544 -1.06 3.68 -20.81
C SER A 544 -0.31 4.94 -21.24
N VAL A 545 -1.05 6.06 -21.31
CA VAL A 545 -0.51 7.41 -21.44
C VAL A 545 -0.92 8.29 -20.27
N GLY A 546 -0.03 9.21 -19.88
CA GLY A 546 -0.42 10.38 -19.12
C GLY A 546 -1.17 11.40 -19.99
N PHE A 547 -1.85 12.36 -19.34
CA PHE A 547 -2.50 13.46 -20.05
C PHE A 547 -1.46 14.31 -20.79
N PRO A 548 -1.78 14.83 -22.00
CA PRO A 548 -0.80 15.60 -22.79
C PRO A 548 -0.51 16.96 -22.15
N ILE A 549 0.71 17.17 -21.68
CA ILE A 549 1.10 18.42 -21.02
C ILE A 549 1.63 19.41 -22.09
N PRO A 550 1.06 20.62 -22.24
CA PRO A 550 1.53 21.59 -23.22
C PRO A 550 2.89 22.18 -22.81
N ILE A 551 3.80 22.28 -23.78
CA ILE A 551 5.16 22.81 -23.60
C ILE A 551 5.52 23.71 -24.79
N GLY A 552 5.29 25.02 -24.65
CA GLY A 552 5.31 25.98 -25.77
C GLY A 552 4.36 25.57 -26.92
N HIS A 553 4.94 25.06 -28.01
CA HIS A 553 4.23 24.57 -29.20
C HIS A 553 4.18 23.04 -29.31
N ASP A 554 4.84 22.32 -28.40
CA ASP A 554 4.95 20.86 -28.38
C ASP A 554 4.01 20.25 -27.31
N LEU A 555 4.01 18.92 -27.18
CA LEU A 555 3.41 18.20 -26.07
C LEU A 555 4.42 17.29 -25.38
N LEU A 556 4.41 17.29 -24.05
CA LEU A 556 5.10 16.34 -23.20
C LEU A 556 4.14 15.19 -22.86
N ILE A 557 4.49 13.97 -23.27
CA ILE A 557 3.69 12.75 -23.14
C ILE A 557 4.45 11.73 -22.30
N SER A 558 3.87 11.23 -21.20
CA SER A 558 4.38 10.03 -20.54
C SER A 558 3.66 8.78 -21.07
N SER A 559 4.36 7.65 -21.15
CA SER A 559 3.75 6.36 -21.45
C SER A 559 4.49 5.20 -20.77
N ALA A 560 3.76 4.15 -20.41
CA ALA A 560 4.29 2.89 -19.85
C ALA A 560 3.49 1.69 -20.36
N SER A 561 4.05 0.48 -20.34
CA SER A 561 3.28 -0.77 -20.46
C SER A 561 3.56 -1.65 -19.24
N PHE A 562 2.94 -2.83 -19.15
CA PHE A 562 3.28 -3.77 -18.07
C PHE A 562 4.74 -4.21 -18.11
N VAL A 563 5.32 -4.39 -19.31
CA VAL A 563 6.70 -4.87 -19.53
C VAL A 563 7.66 -3.78 -20.04
N THR A 564 7.18 -2.56 -20.25
CA THR A 564 7.97 -1.41 -20.72
C THR A 564 7.94 -0.28 -19.69
N ALA A 565 9.13 0.10 -19.21
CA ALA A 565 9.29 1.14 -18.19
C ALA A 565 8.66 2.49 -18.58
N PRO A 566 8.17 3.27 -17.61
CA PRO A 566 7.61 4.60 -17.87
C PRO A 566 8.69 5.53 -18.43
N GLY A 567 8.40 6.13 -19.59
CA GLY A 567 9.25 7.13 -20.24
C GLY A 567 8.47 8.38 -20.63
N TRP A 568 9.18 9.49 -20.76
CA TRP A 568 8.67 10.76 -21.24
C TRP A 568 9.14 11.03 -22.67
N SER A 569 8.22 11.46 -23.53
CA SER A 569 8.48 11.80 -24.93
C SER A 569 7.95 13.19 -25.28
N ARG A 570 8.67 13.90 -26.14
CA ARG A 570 8.26 15.15 -26.77
C ARG A 570 7.58 14.84 -28.09
N PHE A 571 6.32 15.21 -28.23
CA PHE A 571 5.59 15.15 -29.49
C PHE A 571 5.59 16.54 -30.13
N HIS A 572 5.83 16.58 -31.44
CA HIS A 572 5.93 17.81 -32.23
C HIS A 572 4.71 17.97 -33.15
N PRO A 573 3.73 18.84 -32.81
CA PRO A 573 2.55 19.09 -33.64
C PRO A 573 2.85 19.59 -35.05
N ALA A 574 4.02 20.17 -35.30
CA ALA A 574 4.39 20.75 -36.59
C ALA A 574 4.63 19.69 -37.70
N ASP A 575 5.35 18.60 -37.38
CA ASP A 575 5.69 17.53 -38.33
C ASP A 575 5.06 16.16 -37.97
N GLY A 576 4.56 16.00 -36.74
CA GLY A 576 3.96 14.76 -36.24
C GLY A 576 4.97 13.76 -35.67
N THR A 577 6.23 14.16 -35.45
CA THR A 577 7.25 13.29 -34.86
C THR A 577 7.06 13.14 -33.34
N THR A 578 7.54 12.03 -32.79
CA THR A 578 7.59 11.76 -31.34
C THR A 578 9.00 11.34 -30.99
N THR A 579 9.63 12.01 -30.02
CA THR A 579 11.02 11.77 -29.61
C THR A 579 11.09 11.47 -28.11
N VAL A 580 11.76 10.37 -27.72
CA VAL A 580 11.98 10.06 -26.30
C VAL A 580 12.95 11.07 -25.70
N ILE A 581 12.67 11.55 -24.49
CA ILE A 581 13.54 12.47 -23.73
C ILE A 581 14.40 11.63 -22.77
N PRO A 582 15.69 11.38 -23.04
CA PRO A 582 16.48 10.45 -22.22
C PRO A 582 16.71 10.94 -20.80
N ALA A 583 16.84 12.26 -20.60
CA ALA A 583 17.03 12.88 -19.28
C ALA A 583 15.82 12.73 -18.34
N LEU A 584 14.64 12.43 -18.90
CA LEU A 584 13.41 12.13 -18.15
C LEU A 584 13.02 10.64 -18.23
N SER A 585 13.77 9.83 -18.99
CA SER A 585 13.49 8.42 -19.25
C SER A 585 14.72 7.56 -18.91
N PRO A 586 15.18 7.54 -17.64
CA PRO A 586 16.30 6.71 -17.23
C PRO A 586 15.98 5.22 -17.46
N PRO A 587 16.98 4.37 -17.79
CA PRO A 587 16.79 2.93 -17.86
C PRO A 587 16.24 2.40 -16.53
N PRO A 588 15.28 1.45 -16.51
CA PRO A 588 14.73 0.91 -15.27
C PRO A 588 15.79 0.12 -14.47
N PRO A 589 15.60 -0.08 -13.16
CA PRO A 589 16.59 -0.76 -12.31
C PRO A 589 16.62 -2.27 -12.54
N VAL A 590 15.53 -2.80 -13.08
CA VAL A 590 15.33 -4.17 -13.54
C VAL A 590 14.64 -4.15 -14.90
N THR A 591 14.80 -5.18 -15.72
CA THR A 591 14.03 -5.37 -16.95
C THR A 591 13.00 -6.49 -16.81
N LEU A 592 12.05 -6.57 -17.74
CA LEU A 592 11.09 -7.67 -17.87
C LEU A 592 11.25 -8.35 -19.24
N ASP A 593 12.50 -8.53 -19.66
CA ASP A 593 12.85 -9.20 -20.91
C ASP A 593 12.40 -10.68 -20.86
N GLY A 594 11.83 -11.19 -21.96
CA GLY A 594 11.21 -12.52 -22.01
C GLY A 594 9.80 -12.60 -21.41
N PHE A 595 9.21 -11.48 -20.99
CA PHE A 595 7.79 -11.38 -20.64
C PHE A 595 7.02 -10.58 -21.70
N THR A 596 5.80 -11.04 -22.00
CA THR A 596 4.87 -10.38 -22.91
C THR A 596 3.52 -10.15 -22.24
N VAL A 597 2.63 -9.40 -22.90
CA VAL A 597 1.28 -9.09 -22.40
C VAL A 597 0.25 -9.75 -23.31
N ARG A 598 -0.40 -10.81 -22.83
CA ARG A 598 -1.59 -11.39 -23.48
C ARG A 598 -2.82 -10.58 -23.03
N ARG A 599 -3.73 -10.29 -23.97
CA ARG A 599 -5.03 -9.63 -23.67
C ARG A 599 -6.16 -10.57 -24.06
N GLU A 600 -6.85 -11.07 -23.06
CA GLU A 600 -7.95 -12.03 -23.19
C GLU A 600 -9.30 -11.39 -22.81
N LEU A 601 -10.40 -12.10 -23.07
CA LEU A 601 -11.75 -11.71 -22.66
C LEU A 601 -12.40 -12.84 -21.85
N ALA A 602 -12.64 -12.61 -20.56
CA ALA A 602 -13.48 -13.49 -19.75
C ALA A 602 -14.97 -13.16 -20.00
N THR A 603 -15.82 -14.19 -20.07
CA THR A 603 -17.28 -13.99 -20.17
C THR A 603 -17.89 -14.01 -18.78
N SER A 604 -18.39 -12.86 -18.34
CA SER A 604 -19.11 -12.71 -17.07
C SER A 604 -20.46 -13.43 -17.07
N LYS A 605 -21.03 -13.57 -15.87
CA LYS A 605 -22.28 -14.28 -15.54
C LYS A 605 -23.50 -13.84 -16.36
N ASP A 606 -23.51 -12.60 -16.85
CA ASP A 606 -24.57 -12.03 -17.70
C ASP A 606 -24.20 -11.94 -19.19
N GLY A 607 -23.05 -12.49 -19.59
CA GLY A 607 -22.51 -12.44 -20.95
C GLY A 607 -21.54 -11.29 -21.21
N THR A 608 -21.37 -10.34 -20.27
CA THR A 608 -20.43 -9.22 -20.42
C THR A 608 -19.00 -9.71 -20.67
N GLN A 609 -18.31 -9.11 -21.64
CA GLN A 609 -16.92 -9.43 -21.96
C GLN A 609 -15.98 -8.55 -21.11
N VAL A 610 -15.21 -9.16 -20.22
CA VAL A 610 -14.34 -8.49 -19.24
C VAL A 610 -12.88 -8.66 -19.68
N PRO A 611 -12.12 -7.58 -19.94
CA PRO A 611 -10.71 -7.69 -20.35
C PRO A 611 -9.81 -8.21 -19.22
N VAL A 612 -8.97 -9.18 -19.57
CA VAL A 612 -7.97 -9.80 -18.68
C VAL A 612 -6.60 -9.60 -19.32
N ASN A 613 -5.70 -8.90 -18.61
CA ASN A 613 -4.36 -8.56 -19.09
C ASN A 613 -3.34 -9.42 -18.34
N ILE A 614 -2.66 -10.33 -19.03
CA ILE A 614 -1.80 -11.36 -18.44
C ILE A 614 -0.34 -11.07 -18.82
N VAL A 615 0.48 -10.72 -17.83
CA VAL A 615 1.94 -10.66 -17.96
C VAL A 615 2.47 -12.09 -17.85
N TRP A 616 3.08 -12.56 -18.92
CA TRP A 616 3.34 -13.99 -19.14
C TRP A 616 4.72 -14.22 -19.78
N PRO A 617 5.51 -15.22 -19.34
CA PRO A 617 6.77 -15.57 -19.99
C PRO A 617 6.52 -16.04 -21.43
N GLU A 618 7.25 -15.50 -22.42
CA GLU A 618 6.89 -15.60 -23.84
C GLU A 618 6.62 -17.04 -24.32
N ASP A 619 7.53 -17.97 -24.01
CA ASP A 619 7.47 -19.39 -24.40
C ASP A 619 6.69 -20.30 -23.42
N ALA A 620 6.12 -19.77 -22.33
CA ALA A 620 5.48 -20.61 -21.32
C ALA A 620 4.11 -21.16 -21.77
N ALA A 621 3.88 -22.45 -21.49
CA ALA A 621 2.67 -23.18 -21.81
C ALA A 621 1.57 -22.99 -20.76
N THR A 622 0.31 -23.02 -21.20
CA THR A 622 -0.88 -22.97 -20.33
C THR A 622 -1.32 -24.39 -19.96
N ASP A 623 -0.61 -25.01 -19.02
CA ASP A 623 -0.85 -26.38 -18.53
C ASP A 623 -1.41 -26.44 -17.09
N GLY A 624 -1.72 -25.28 -16.50
CA GLY A 624 -2.21 -25.14 -15.13
C GLY A 624 -1.13 -25.30 -14.06
N THR A 625 0.16 -25.26 -14.37
CA THR A 625 1.22 -25.35 -13.35
C THR A 625 1.67 -24.00 -12.79
N MET A 626 1.52 -22.92 -13.55
CA MET A 626 1.98 -21.57 -13.20
C MET A 626 1.19 -20.99 -12.01
N PRO A 627 1.85 -20.53 -10.93
CA PRO A 627 1.21 -19.68 -9.93
C PRO A 627 0.91 -18.30 -10.49
N CYS A 628 -0.23 -17.71 -10.13
CA CYS A 628 -0.67 -16.43 -10.69
C CYS A 628 -1.26 -15.50 -9.63
N LEU A 629 -0.81 -14.24 -9.63
CA LEU A 629 -1.34 -13.14 -8.85
C LEU A 629 -2.33 -12.33 -9.69
N VAL A 630 -3.59 -12.24 -9.26
CA VAL A 630 -4.66 -11.52 -9.98
C VAL A 630 -5.08 -10.28 -9.19
N THR A 631 -5.11 -9.12 -9.85
CA THR A 631 -5.56 -7.86 -9.28
C THR A 631 -6.67 -7.19 -10.10
N GLY A 632 -7.43 -6.32 -9.45
CA GLY A 632 -8.56 -5.59 -10.00
C GLY A 632 -9.09 -4.57 -9.00
N TYR A 633 -10.01 -3.72 -9.43
CA TYR A 633 -10.54 -2.65 -8.59
C TYR A 633 -12.07 -2.45 -8.77
N GLY A 634 -12.51 -1.93 -9.92
CA GLY A 634 -13.92 -1.83 -10.28
C GLY A 634 -14.74 -0.89 -9.38
N GLY A 635 -14.51 0.43 -9.47
CA GLY A 635 -15.29 1.44 -8.77
C GLY A 635 -14.93 2.88 -9.14
N TYR A 636 -15.85 3.81 -8.85
CA TYR A 636 -15.74 5.27 -9.05
C TYR A 636 -15.40 5.73 -10.47
N GLY A 637 -15.56 4.87 -11.49
CA GLY A 637 -15.13 5.17 -12.86
C GLY A 637 -13.61 5.13 -13.07
N LEU A 638 -12.82 4.71 -12.08
CA LEU A 638 -11.36 4.61 -12.19
C LEU A 638 -10.98 3.47 -13.14
N SER A 639 -10.19 3.80 -14.17
CA SER A 639 -9.73 2.83 -15.18
C SER A 639 -8.40 2.18 -14.79
N GLN A 640 -8.32 0.85 -14.82
CA GLN A 640 -7.10 0.12 -14.50
C GLN A 640 -6.20 -0.01 -15.75
N ALA A 641 -5.36 0.99 -15.98
CA ALA A 641 -4.49 1.08 -17.16
C ALA A 641 -3.12 0.39 -16.98
N PRO A 642 -2.42 -0.02 -18.06
CA PRO A 642 -1.09 -0.65 -17.98
C PRO A 642 -0.06 0.19 -17.24
N TYR A 643 0.64 -0.40 -16.27
CA TYR A 643 1.74 0.22 -15.54
C TYR A 643 2.88 -0.79 -15.38
N TYR A 644 4.13 -0.29 -15.31
CA TYR A 644 5.31 -1.15 -15.32
C TYR A 644 5.43 -1.95 -14.02
N VAL A 645 5.32 -3.29 -14.09
CA VAL A 645 5.20 -4.17 -12.92
C VAL A 645 6.55 -4.51 -12.27
N GLN A 646 7.48 -3.55 -12.26
CA GLN A 646 8.86 -3.75 -11.78
C GLN A 646 8.97 -4.24 -10.33
N THR A 647 8.01 -3.94 -9.45
CA THR A 647 8.03 -4.43 -8.07
C THR A 647 7.89 -5.94 -8.02
N TRP A 648 6.98 -6.51 -8.82
CA TRP A 648 6.71 -7.96 -8.87
C TRP A 648 7.79 -8.76 -9.64
N GLN A 649 8.85 -8.12 -10.14
CA GLN A 649 9.93 -8.80 -10.87
C GLN A 649 10.60 -9.97 -10.10
N PRO A 650 10.80 -9.90 -8.77
CA PRO A 650 11.28 -11.03 -7.96
C PRO A 650 10.42 -12.28 -8.07
N LEU A 651 9.09 -12.16 -7.96
CA LEU A 651 8.18 -13.30 -8.07
C LEU A 651 7.93 -13.73 -9.51
N LEU A 652 7.86 -12.80 -10.46
CA LEU A 652 7.76 -13.12 -11.90
C LEU A 652 8.93 -14.00 -12.34
N ARG A 653 10.16 -13.69 -11.89
CA ARG A 653 11.36 -14.48 -12.21
C ARG A 653 11.41 -15.85 -11.53
N ARG A 654 10.76 -16.01 -10.37
CA ARG A 654 10.55 -17.30 -9.69
C ARG A 654 9.43 -18.14 -10.31
N GLY A 655 8.79 -17.66 -11.39
CA GLY A 655 7.76 -18.40 -12.13
C GLY A 655 6.32 -18.05 -11.75
N MET A 656 6.08 -16.86 -11.19
CA MET A 656 4.72 -16.33 -11.03
C MET A 656 4.24 -15.64 -12.33
N CYS A 657 2.94 -15.65 -12.60
CA CYS A 657 2.29 -14.77 -13.57
C CYS A 657 1.58 -13.60 -12.86
N PHE A 658 1.48 -12.45 -13.52
CA PHE A 658 0.73 -11.29 -13.00
C PHE A 658 -0.45 -10.96 -13.92
N VAL A 659 -1.63 -10.76 -13.34
CA VAL A 659 -2.87 -10.51 -14.10
C VAL A 659 -3.59 -9.27 -13.56
N LEU A 660 -4.00 -8.38 -14.47
CA LEU A 660 -4.87 -7.24 -14.17
C LEU A 660 -6.20 -7.38 -14.91
N VAL A 661 -7.31 -7.28 -14.18
CA VAL A 661 -8.68 -7.42 -14.72
C VAL A 661 -9.39 -6.06 -14.77
N ASN A 662 -9.91 -5.70 -15.96
CA ASN A 662 -10.67 -4.46 -16.19
C ASN A 662 -12.16 -4.66 -15.88
N LEU A 663 -12.50 -4.73 -14.59
CA LEU A 663 -13.85 -4.99 -14.06
C LEU A 663 -14.83 -3.84 -14.31
N ARG A 664 -16.14 -4.13 -14.31
CA ARG A 664 -17.19 -3.08 -14.22
C ARG A 664 -17.05 -2.24 -12.95
N GLY A 665 -17.69 -1.08 -12.92
CA GLY A 665 -17.44 -0.06 -11.90
C GLY A 665 -16.24 0.84 -12.24
N GLY A 666 -15.27 0.36 -13.03
CA GLY A 666 -14.23 1.19 -13.62
C GLY A 666 -14.71 2.02 -14.82
N GLY A 667 -13.80 2.76 -15.45
CA GLY A 667 -14.09 3.67 -16.57
C GLY A 667 -13.80 3.12 -17.97
N GLU A 668 -13.36 1.87 -18.08
CA GLU A 668 -12.71 1.32 -19.28
C GLU A 668 -13.55 1.38 -20.57
N PHE A 669 -14.88 1.32 -20.43
CA PHE A 669 -15.84 1.51 -21.53
C PHE A 669 -16.86 2.64 -21.24
N GLY A 670 -16.52 3.54 -20.31
CA GLY A 670 -17.23 4.79 -20.00
C GLY A 670 -18.29 4.68 -18.92
N GLU A 671 -19.17 5.67 -18.86
CA GLU A 671 -20.25 5.83 -17.88
C GLU A 671 -21.11 4.57 -17.72
N ASP A 672 -21.42 3.87 -18.82
CA ASP A 672 -22.21 2.64 -18.79
C ASP A 672 -21.49 1.48 -18.08
N TRP A 673 -20.15 1.46 -18.10
CA TRP A 673 -19.29 0.47 -17.44
C TRP A 673 -19.21 0.73 -15.94
N HIS A 674 -19.04 2.00 -15.56
CA HIS A 674 -19.11 2.46 -14.17
C HIS A 674 -20.49 2.19 -13.57
N ARG A 675 -21.56 2.68 -14.23
CA ARG A 675 -22.96 2.48 -13.82
C ARG A 675 -23.45 1.04 -13.92
N ALA A 676 -22.65 0.11 -14.44
CA ALA A 676 -22.92 -1.32 -14.38
C ALA A 676 -22.31 -2.01 -13.14
N GLY A 677 -21.42 -1.34 -12.39
CA GLY A 677 -20.74 -1.88 -11.21
C GLY A 677 -20.76 -0.97 -9.97
N MET A 678 -21.76 -0.10 -9.84
CA MET A 678 -21.97 0.78 -8.67
C MET A 678 -23.35 0.57 -8.03
N LEU A 679 -23.56 1.10 -6.83
CA LEU A 679 -24.81 1.07 -6.06
C LEU A 679 -25.40 -0.35 -6.00
N THR A 680 -26.70 -0.51 -6.26
CA THR A 680 -27.42 -1.80 -6.27
C THR A 680 -26.98 -2.80 -7.35
N LYS A 681 -25.94 -2.47 -8.14
CA LYS A 681 -25.29 -3.38 -9.10
C LYS A 681 -23.87 -3.79 -8.71
N LYS A 682 -23.34 -3.39 -7.54
CA LYS A 682 -21.94 -3.65 -7.14
C LYS A 682 -21.55 -5.15 -7.24
N GLN A 683 -22.50 -6.07 -7.04
CA GLN A 683 -22.31 -7.51 -7.26
C GLN A 683 -21.74 -7.87 -8.65
N ASN A 684 -22.05 -7.10 -9.70
CA ASN A 684 -21.50 -7.33 -11.04
C ASN A 684 -19.97 -7.27 -11.07
N VAL A 685 -19.34 -6.47 -10.20
CA VAL A 685 -17.87 -6.36 -10.10
C VAL A 685 -17.26 -7.65 -9.55
N PHE A 686 -17.95 -8.27 -8.58
CA PHE A 686 -17.53 -9.53 -7.96
C PHE A 686 -17.82 -10.72 -8.91
N ASP A 687 -18.96 -10.69 -9.61
CA ASP A 687 -19.30 -11.66 -10.66
C ASP A 687 -18.30 -11.60 -11.84
N ASP A 688 -17.85 -10.41 -12.24
CA ASP A 688 -16.80 -10.20 -13.27
C ASP A 688 -15.45 -10.79 -12.86
N MET A 689 -15.02 -10.51 -11.62
CA MET A 689 -13.75 -11.01 -11.09
C MET A 689 -13.79 -12.53 -10.96
N ALA A 690 -14.86 -13.10 -10.40
CA ALA A 690 -15.05 -14.54 -10.30
C ALA A 690 -15.11 -15.23 -11.68
N ALA A 691 -15.59 -14.54 -12.72
CA ALA A 691 -15.53 -15.03 -14.10
C ALA A 691 -14.10 -14.98 -14.68
N ALA A 692 -13.32 -13.93 -14.39
CA ALA A 692 -11.91 -13.86 -14.77
C ALA A 692 -11.06 -14.93 -14.08
N LEU A 693 -11.29 -15.21 -12.80
CA LEU A 693 -10.61 -16.29 -12.06
C LEU A 693 -10.90 -17.65 -12.69
N ARG A 694 -12.19 -17.97 -12.94
CA ARG A 694 -12.58 -19.21 -13.61
C ARG A 694 -12.00 -19.32 -15.01
N TYR A 695 -11.98 -18.24 -15.80
CA TYR A 695 -11.36 -18.22 -17.13
C TYR A 695 -9.87 -18.59 -17.08
N LEU A 696 -9.10 -18.05 -16.13
CA LEU A 696 -7.68 -18.40 -15.98
C LEU A 696 -7.47 -19.89 -15.63
N ILE A 697 -8.37 -20.48 -14.84
CA ILE A 697 -8.33 -21.90 -14.48
C ILE A 697 -8.76 -22.77 -15.68
N ASP A 698 -9.89 -22.44 -16.31
CA ASP A 698 -10.48 -23.21 -17.43
C ASP A 698 -9.62 -23.18 -18.70
N GLN A 699 -8.82 -22.13 -18.92
CA GLN A 699 -7.84 -22.07 -20.02
C GLN A 699 -6.46 -22.62 -19.66
N GLY A 700 -6.27 -23.13 -18.43
CA GLY A 700 -4.99 -23.68 -17.99
C GLY A 700 -3.88 -22.64 -17.78
N TYR A 701 -4.21 -21.35 -17.59
CA TYR A 701 -3.22 -20.38 -17.13
C TYR A 701 -2.75 -20.70 -15.70
N THR A 702 -3.66 -21.18 -14.83
CA THR A 702 -3.35 -21.58 -13.44
C THR A 702 -4.39 -22.58 -12.89
N ARG A 703 -4.47 -22.77 -11.57
CA ARG A 703 -5.47 -23.57 -10.83
C ARG A 703 -5.83 -22.88 -9.51
N SER A 704 -6.97 -23.23 -8.88
CA SER A 704 -7.34 -22.66 -7.56
C SER A 704 -6.23 -22.79 -6.52
N ASP A 705 -5.52 -23.92 -6.46
CA ASP A 705 -4.41 -24.18 -5.52
C ASP A 705 -3.11 -23.43 -5.85
N ARG A 706 -3.13 -22.57 -6.88
CA ARG A 706 -1.99 -21.76 -7.34
C ARG A 706 -2.37 -20.32 -7.71
N LEU A 707 -3.60 -19.90 -7.38
CA LEU A 707 -4.13 -18.57 -7.70
C LEU A 707 -4.18 -17.71 -6.42
N ALA A 708 -3.46 -16.60 -6.41
CA ALA A 708 -3.57 -15.56 -5.38
C ALA A 708 -4.31 -14.32 -5.91
N ILE A 709 -5.06 -13.64 -5.05
CA ILE A 709 -5.72 -12.37 -5.38
C ILE A 709 -5.21 -11.22 -4.52
N LEU A 710 -5.09 -10.03 -5.10
CA LEU A 710 -4.60 -8.83 -4.41
C LEU A 710 -5.38 -7.57 -4.79
N GLY A 711 -5.73 -6.75 -3.79
CA GLY A 711 -6.32 -5.43 -3.99
C GLY A 711 -6.54 -4.65 -2.69
N GLY A 712 -6.66 -3.32 -2.80
CA GLY A 712 -6.86 -2.45 -1.64
C GLY A 712 -7.86 -1.31 -1.87
N SER A 713 -8.29 -0.63 -0.80
CA SER A 713 -9.42 0.33 -0.82
C SER A 713 -10.71 -0.37 -1.32
N ASN A 714 -11.42 0.16 -2.32
CA ASN A 714 -12.50 -0.56 -3.02
C ASN A 714 -12.01 -1.89 -3.68
N GLY A 715 -10.74 -1.98 -4.08
CA GLY A 715 -10.12 -3.25 -4.45
C GLY A 715 -9.97 -4.23 -3.27
N GLY A 716 -9.95 -3.74 -2.03
CA GLY A 716 -9.99 -4.57 -0.82
C GLY A 716 -11.38 -5.10 -0.52
N LEU A 717 -12.43 -4.29 -0.76
CA LEU A 717 -13.82 -4.76 -0.79
C LEU A 717 -14.00 -5.90 -1.81
N LEU A 718 -13.44 -5.75 -3.01
CA LEU A 718 -13.41 -6.79 -4.03
C LEU A 718 -12.75 -8.09 -3.52
N MET A 719 -11.58 -8.00 -2.87
CA MET A 719 -10.93 -9.18 -2.28
C MET A 719 -11.79 -9.85 -1.21
N GLY A 720 -12.39 -9.06 -0.30
CA GLY A 720 -13.28 -9.57 0.74
C GLY A 720 -14.56 -10.22 0.19
N ALA A 721 -15.11 -9.67 -0.90
CA ALA A 721 -16.30 -10.23 -1.54
C ALA A 721 -15.99 -11.56 -2.25
N ILE A 722 -14.85 -11.66 -2.96
CA ILE A 722 -14.41 -12.94 -3.54
C ILE A 722 -14.08 -13.97 -2.44
N LEU A 723 -13.41 -13.55 -1.36
CA LEU A 723 -13.10 -14.41 -0.22
C LEU A 723 -14.36 -15.01 0.44
N THR A 724 -15.46 -14.26 0.51
CA THR A 724 -16.69 -14.71 1.20
C THR A 724 -17.71 -15.37 0.28
N GLN A 725 -17.73 -15.02 -1.01
CA GLN A 725 -18.63 -15.63 -2.00
C GLN A 725 -18.02 -16.82 -2.74
N HIS A 726 -16.69 -16.81 -2.96
CA HIS A 726 -15.96 -17.76 -3.79
C HIS A 726 -14.58 -18.17 -3.22
N PRO A 727 -14.48 -18.63 -1.95
CA PRO A 727 -13.21 -19.11 -1.38
C PRO A 727 -12.62 -20.30 -2.14
N GLU A 728 -13.41 -21.04 -2.92
CA GLU A 728 -12.95 -22.20 -3.71
C GLU A 728 -12.11 -21.86 -4.96
N LEU A 729 -12.05 -20.58 -5.34
CA LEU A 729 -11.33 -20.13 -6.55
C LEU A 729 -9.89 -19.68 -6.28
N VAL A 730 -9.48 -19.56 -5.02
CA VAL A 730 -8.21 -18.92 -4.64
C VAL A 730 -7.48 -19.72 -3.56
N HIS A 731 -6.15 -19.69 -3.56
CA HIS A 731 -5.31 -20.26 -2.51
C HIS A 731 -4.90 -19.21 -1.46
N ALA A 732 -4.64 -17.98 -1.91
CA ALA A 732 -4.19 -16.88 -1.06
C ALA A 732 -4.88 -15.54 -1.40
N VAL A 733 -5.07 -14.70 -0.39
CA VAL A 733 -5.68 -13.36 -0.48
C VAL A 733 -4.79 -12.34 0.22
N VAL A 734 -4.37 -11.30 -0.49
CA VAL A 734 -3.74 -10.11 0.09
C VAL A 734 -4.70 -8.93 -0.03
N SER A 735 -5.00 -8.27 1.09
CA SER A 735 -5.94 -7.14 1.07
C SER A 735 -5.50 -5.97 1.95
N SER A 736 -5.39 -4.78 1.35
CA SER A 736 -4.80 -3.61 2.01
C SER A 736 -5.83 -2.48 2.15
N VAL A 737 -5.97 -1.90 3.35
CA VAL A 737 -6.85 -0.74 3.61
C VAL A 737 -8.25 -0.88 2.99
N GLY A 738 -8.84 -2.09 3.11
CA GLY A 738 -10.07 -2.47 2.43
C GLY A 738 -11.35 -2.15 3.20
N ILE A 739 -12.48 -2.11 2.49
CA ILE A 739 -13.82 -1.91 3.06
C ILE A 739 -14.52 -3.28 3.13
N TYR A 740 -14.89 -3.72 4.33
CA TYR A 740 -15.47 -5.05 4.57
C TYR A 740 -16.83 -4.97 5.29
N ASP A 741 -17.00 -3.99 6.18
CA ASP A 741 -18.28 -3.57 6.73
C ASP A 741 -18.87 -2.45 5.85
N SER A 742 -19.64 -2.85 4.85
CA SER A 742 -20.34 -1.96 3.92
C SER A 742 -21.61 -1.34 4.53
N LEU A 743 -22.01 -1.72 5.75
CA LEU A 743 -23.15 -1.08 6.43
C LEU A 743 -22.69 0.15 7.23
N ARG A 744 -21.48 0.09 7.79
CA ARG A 744 -20.94 1.12 8.68
C ARG A 744 -19.92 2.04 8.01
N VAL A 745 -19.44 1.71 6.81
CA VAL A 745 -18.51 2.55 6.05
C VAL A 745 -18.99 4.00 5.87
N GLU A 746 -20.30 4.25 5.70
CA GLU A 746 -20.85 5.61 5.56
C GLU A 746 -20.67 6.50 6.81
N LEU A 747 -20.39 5.91 7.97
CA LEU A 747 -20.19 6.60 9.25
C LEU A 747 -18.74 7.08 9.46
N SER A 748 -17.80 6.57 8.66
CA SER A 748 -16.39 6.96 8.71
C SER A 748 -16.17 8.41 8.22
N SER A 749 -15.04 9.03 8.57
CA SER A 749 -14.80 10.45 8.22
C SER A 749 -14.84 10.75 6.71
N ASN A 750 -14.44 9.78 5.87
CA ASN A 750 -14.57 9.86 4.40
C ASN A 750 -15.81 9.12 3.86
N GLY A 751 -16.53 8.39 4.70
CA GLY A 751 -17.63 7.49 4.33
C GLY A 751 -18.74 8.17 3.54
N ALA A 752 -19.12 9.39 3.93
CA ALA A 752 -20.17 10.15 3.25
C ALA A 752 -19.82 10.51 1.79
N PHE A 753 -18.54 10.70 1.46
CA PHE A 753 -18.11 10.96 0.07
C PHE A 753 -18.27 9.72 -0.82
N ASN A 754 -18.36 8.52 -0.23
CA ASN A 754 -18.48 7.24 -0.94
C ASN A 754 -19.93 6.80 -1.19
N ILE A 755 -20.93 7.51 -0.64
CA ILE A 755 -22.36 7.24 -0.83
C ILE A 755 -22.79 7.27 -2.32
N PRO A 756 -22.28 8.15 -3.20
CA PRO A 756 -22.61 8.11 -4.62
C PRO A 756 -22.19 6.81 -5.33
N GLU A 757 -21.13 6.13 -4.86
CA GLU A 757 -20.62 4.87 -5.42
C GLU A 757 -21.28 3.63 -4.81
N PHE A 758 -21.34 3.51 -3.48
CA PHE A 758 -21.86 2.31 -2.80
C PHE A 758 -23.35 2.40 -2.46
N GLY A 759 -23.85 3.60 -2.18
CA GLY A 759 -25.16 3.85 -1.61
C GLY A 759 -25.11 4.10 -0.10
N THR A 760 -26.28 4.18 0.53
CA THR A 760 -26.45 4.38 1.97
C THR A 760 -27.41 3.36 2.57
N VAL A 761 -27.21 3.00 3.84
CA VAL A 761 -28.14 2.15 4.60
C VAL A 761 -29.46 2.86 4.93
N ALA A 762 -29.53 4.18 4.73
CA ALA A 762 -30.77 4.95 4.90
C ALA A 762 -31.82 4.65 3.80
N ASP A 763 -31.40 4.21 2.61
CA ASP A 763 -32.29 3.74 1.54
C ASP A 763 -32.48 2.22 1.64
N PRO A 764 -33.72 1.68 1.54
CA PRO A 764 -33.98 0.26 1.78
C PRO A 764 -33.48 -0.67 0.67
N ASP A 765 -33.43 -0.23 -0.59
CA ASP A 765 -32.91 -1.05 -1.69
C ASP A 765 -31.38 -1.01 -1.75
N GLN A 766 -30.77 0.12 -1.36
CA GLN A 766 -29.31 0.24 -1.19
C GLN A 766 -28.83 -0.52 0.04
N PHE A 767 -29.47 -0.39 1.21
CA PHE A 767 -29.22 -1.23 2.38
C PHE A 767 -29.24 -2.72 2.02
N LYS A 768 -30.28 -3.15 1.30
CA LYS A 768 -30.43 -4.54 0.87
C LYS A 768 -29.29 -5.00 -0.05
N ALA A 769 -28.78 -4.13 -0.91
CA ALA A 769 -27.61 -4.43 -1.74
C ALA A 769 -26.32 -4.50 -0.91
N LEU A 770 -26.05 -3.47 -0.09
CA LEU A 770 -24.89 -3.39 0.81
C LEU A 770 -24.81 -4.63 1.72
N TYR A 771 -25.92 -4.98 2.37
CA TYR A 771 -26.00 -6.14 3.25
C TYR A 771 -25.89 -7.47 2.50
N ALA A 772 -26.28 -7.54 1.23
CA ALA A 772 -26.16 -8.76 0.42
C ALA A 772 -24.73 -9.07 -0.04
N TYR A 773 -23.79 -8.12 0.04
CA TYR A 773 -22.39 -8.35 -0.34
C TYR A 773 -21.33 -8.03 0.72
N SER A 774 -21.66 -7.28 1.79
CA SER A 774 -20.68 -6.82 2.80
C SER A 774 -19.84 -7.97 3.37
N PRO A 775 -18.54 -8.06 3.08
CA PRO A 775 -17.71 -9.20 3.47
C PRO A 775 -17.78 -9.56 4.95
N TYR A 776 -17.75 -8.56 5.85
CA TYR A 776 -17.84 -8.77 7.29
C TYR A 776 -19.09 -9.56 7.72
N HIS A 777 -20.21 -9.33 7.05
CA HIS A 777 -21.50 -9.94 7.36
C HIS A 777 -21.71 -11.31 6.68
N HIS A 778 -20.81 -11.71 5.76
CA HIS A 778 -20.85 -13.00 5.04
C HIS A 778 -19.66 -13.92 5.38
N VAL A 779 -19.00 -13.69 6.52
CA VAL A 779 -18.08 -14.66 7.09
C VAL A 779 -18.87 -15.81 7.72
N VAL A 780 -18.68 -17.03 7.21
CA VAL A 780 -19.45 -18.23 7.58
C VAL A 780 -18.59 -19.16 8.44
N ALA A 781 -19.03 -19.40 9.68
CA ALA A 781 -18.34 -20.29 10.61
C ALA A 781 -18.33 -21.75 10.12
N GLY A 782 -17.16 -22.40 10.17
CA GLY A 782 -16.96 -23.75 9.65
C GLY A 782 -16.43 -23.79 8.21
N THR A 783 -16.18 -22.63 7.58
CA THR A 783 -15.58 -22.55 6.25
C THR A 783 -14.06 -22.74 6.32
N THR A 784 -13.51 -23.55 5.42
CA THR A 784 -12.08 -23.58 5.11
C THR A 784 -11.76 -22.37 4.24
N TYR A 785 -11.30 -21.28 4.86
CA TYR A 785 -10.86 -20.09 4.14
C TYR A 785 -9.43 -20.26 3.61
N PRO A 786 -9.08 -19.63 2.47
CA PRO A 786 -7.72 -19.56 1.94
C PRO A 786 -6.76 -18.84 2.90
N ALA A 787 -5.46 -18.85 2.61
CA ALA A 787 -4.50 -18.05 3.35
C ALA A 787 -4.78 -16.55 3.15
N ILE A 788 -4.78 -15.77 4.23
CA ILE A 788 -5.15 -14.35 4.22
C ILE A 788 -4.07 -13.50 4.88
N LEU A 789 -3.60 -12.48 4.18
CA LEU A 789 -2.85 -11.36 4.75
C LEU A 789 -3.65 -10.07 4.52
N MET A 790 -4.22 -9.52 5.60
CA MET A 790 -4.79 -8.18 5.58
C MET A 790 -3.80 -7.16 6.12
N SER A 791 -3.84 -5.92 5.61
CA SER A 791 -3.03 -4.82 6.11
C SER A 791 -3.82 -3.52 6.24
N THR A 792 -3.39 -2.65 7.15
CA THR A 792 -3.92 -1.27 7.27
C THR A 792 -2.90 -0.33 7.94
N GLY A 793 -3.05 0.97 7.69
CA GLY A 793 -2.30 2.02 8.39
C GLY A 793 -3.11 2.54 9.58
N ALA A 794 -2.55 2.56 10.78
CA ALA A 794 -3.26 2.93 12.00
C ALA A 794 -3.82 4.37 11.99
N ASN A 795 -3.33 5.22 11.07
CA ASN A 795 -3.72 6.61 10.91
C ASN A 795 -4.48 6.86 9.58
N ASP A 796 -5.09 5.83 8.98
CA ASP A 796 -5.80 5.94 7.70
C ASP A 796 -7.09 6.78 7.82
N PRO A 797 -7.18 7.96 7.18
CA PRO A 797 -8.36 8.84 7.25
C PRO A 797 -9.39 8.58 6.13
N ARG A 798 -9.08 7.67 5.19
CA ARG A 798 -9.87 7.37 3.99
C ARG A 798 -10.64 6.06 4.13
N VAL A 799 -10.03 5.05 4.75
CA VAL A 799 -10.66 3.77 5.12
C VAL A 799 -10.19 3.36 6.51
N GLU A 800 -11.04 3.58 7.52
CA GLU A 800 -10.65 3.45 8.93
C GLU A 800 -10.19 2.01 9.31
N PRO A 801 -9.15 1.86 10.16
CA PRO A 801 -8.57 0.56 10.51
C PRO A 801 -9.55 -0.48 11.07
N MET A 802 -10.66 -0.03 11.65
CA MET A 802 -11.77 -0.86 12.15
C MET A 802 -12.24 -1.89 11.11
N GLN A 803 -12.18 -1.55 9.82
CA GLN A 803 -12.57 -2.43 8.71
C GLN A 803 -11.76 -3.73 8.75
N SER A 804 -10.42 -3.63 8.66
CA SER A 804 -9.53 -4.81 8.68
C SER A 804 -9.56 -5.53 10.03
N ARG A 805 -9.63 -4.79 11.15
CA ARG A 805 -9.71 -5.38 12.51
C ARG A 805 -10.93 -6.30 12.64
N LYS A 806 -12.13 -5.79 12.33
CA LYS A 806 -13.40 -6.56 12.42
C LYS A 806 -13.42 -7.74 11.46
N MET A 807 -12.93 -7.56 10.24
CA MET A 807 -12.90 -8.62 9.22
C MET A 807 -12.01 -9.79 9.64
N ILE A 808 -10.81 -9.51 10.17
CA ILE A 808 -9.89 -10.54 10.67
C ILE A 808 -10.46 -11.27 11.88
N ALA A 809 -10.99 -10.53 12.87
CA ALA A 809 -11.65 -11.13 14.04
C ALA A 809 -12.82 -12.07 13.68
N ALA A 810 -13.55 -11.77 12.60
CA ALA A 810 -14.57 -12.66 12.06
C ALA A 810 -13.98 -13.88 11.36
N LEU A 811 -12.99 -13.68 10.48
CA LEU A 811 -12.36 -14.75 9.70
C LEU A 811 -11.66 -15.78 10.60
N GLN A 812 -10.86 -15.33 11.57
CA GLN A 812 -10.19 -16.19 12.56
C GLN A 812 -11.18 -17.05 13.35
N ALA A 813 -12.27 -16.44 13.83
CA ALA A 813 -13.31 -17.13 14.60
C ALA A 813 -14.19 -18.09 13.75
N ALA A 814 -14.08 -18.02 12.42
CA ALA A 814 -14.87 -18.81 11.49
C ALA A 814 -14.08 -19.91 10.75
N GLN A 815 -12.76 -19.76 10.67
CA GLN A 815 -11.83 -20.66 9.97
C GLN A 815 -11.91 -22.10 10.50
N ALA A 816 -11.94 -23.04 9.57
CA ALA A 816 -11.97 -24.48 9.83
C ALA A 816 -10.81 -25.26 9.16
N GLY A 817 -9.94 -24.59 8.41
CA GLY A 817 -8.69 -25.15 7.89
C GLY A 817 -7.46 -24.55 8.55
N ASP A 818 -6.29 -25.12 8.26
CA ASP A 818 -5.01 -24.72 8.85
C ASP A 818 -4.34 -23.51 8.15
N ALA A 819 -5.02 -22.85 7.22
CA ALA A 819 -4.46 -21.74 6.45
C ALA A 819 -4.40 -20.44 7.28
N PRO A 820 -3.28 -19.69 7.23
CA PRO A 820 -3.02 -18.56 8.12
C PRO A 820 -3.94 -17.37 7.82
N ILE A 821 -4.29 -16.62 8.86
CA ILE A 821 -5.14 -15.42 8.79
C ILE A 821 -4.46 -14.31 9.60
N LEU A 822 -3.82 -13.38 8.89
CA LEU A 822 -2.84 -12.44 9.41
C LEU A 822 -3.27 -10.98 9.22
N LEU A 823 -2.84 -10.10 10.12
CA LEU A 823 -3.17 -8.67 10.13
C LEU A 823 -1.94 -7.80 10.44
N ARG A 824 -1.39 -7.16 9.41
CA ARG A 824 -0.30 -6.18 9.52
C ARG A 824 -0.86 -4.78 9.77
N ILE A 825 -0.52 -4.16 10.90
CA ILE A 825 -0.95 -2.80 11.24
C ILE A 825 0.27 -1.88 11.32
N SER A 826 0.37 -0.93 10.38
CA SER A 826 1.44 0.06 10.38
C SER A 826 1.10 1.22 11.31
N LYS A 827 1.87 1.43 12.38
CA LYS A 827 1.72 2.62 13.24
C LYS A 827 2.20 3.92 12.59
N THR A 828 2.85 3.85 11.43
CA THR A 828 3.53 4.98 10.75
C THR A 828 2.95 5.34 9.38
N SER A 829 1.93 4.62 8.89
CA SER A 829 1.21 4.97 7.65
C SER A 829 -0.26 5.33 7.88
N GLY A 830 -0.83 6.05 6.91
CA GLY A 830 -2.26 6.07 6.62
C GLY A 830 -2.58 5.20 5.40
N HIS A 831 -3.46 5.67 4.52
CA HIS A 831 -3.96 4.94 3.33
C HIS A 831 -2.90 4.52 2.29
N GLY A 832 -1.69 5.11 2.34
CA GLY A 832 -0.58 4.82 1.43
C GLY A 832 0.04 6.06 0.78
N ILE A 833 -0.69 7.19 0.74
CA ILE A 833 -0.15 8.49 0.34
C ILE A 833 0.84 8.96 1.42
N GLY A 834 1.97 9.54 1.00
CA GLY A 834 3.01 10.05 1.90
C GLY A 834 3.88 9.00 2.60
N THR A 835 3.55 7.71 2.53
CA THR A 835 4.30 6.62 3.18
C THR A 835 5.77 6.59 2.74
N GLY A 836 6.68 6.63 3.72
CA GLY A 836 8.13 6.67 3.50
C GLY A 836 8.67 5.45 2.74
N LEU A 837 9.85 5.60 2.14
CA LEU A 837 10.42 4.58 1.24
C LEU A 837 10.64 3.23 1.93
N ALA A 838 11.22 3.22 3.13
CA ALA A 838 11.50 1.99 3.89
C ALA A 838 10.22 1.20 4.21
N GLU A 839 9.20 1.85 4.77
CA GLU A 839 7.92 1.19 5.09
C GLU A 839 7.20 0.66 3.84
N ARG A 840 7.35 1.30 2.67
CA ARG A 840 6.85 0.75 1.40
C ARG A 840 7.62 -0.48 0.94
N ILE A 841 8.91 -0.58 1.22
CA ILE A 841 9.75 -1.75 0.92
C ILE A 841 9.40 -2.90 1.88
N ASP A 842 9.27 -2.64 3.19
CA ASP A 842 8.81 -3.64 4.17
C ASP A 842 7.40 -4.17 3.84
N GLN A 843 6.43 -3.29 3.51
CA GLN A 843 5.07 -3.69 3.13
C GLN A 843 5.06 -4.60 1.88
N LEU A 844 5.90 -4.32 0.88
CA LEU A 844 6.03 -5.16 -0.31
C LEU A 844 6.80 -6.45 -0.03
N ALA A 845 7.85 -6.42 0.80
CA ALA A 845 8.60 -7.62 1.18
C ALA A 845 7.75 -8.59 2.01
N ASP A 846 6.93 -8.07 2.93
CA ASP A 846 5.94 -8.86 3.67
C ASP A 846 4.90 -9.49 2.73
N THR A 847 4.43 -8.72 1.75
CA THR A 847 3.45 -9.16 0.75
C THR A 847 4.03 -10.23 -0.18
N GLU A 848 5.22 -10.02 -0.72
CA GLU A 848 5.86 -10.94 -1.65
C GLU A 848 6.37 -12.20 -0.94
N ALA A 849 6.81 -12.12 0.32
CA ALA A 849 7.16 -13.31 1.11
C ALA A 849 5.94 -14.16 1.43
N PHE A 850 4.82 -13.55 1.83
CA PHE A 850 3.56 -14.25 2.03
C PHE A 850 3.07 -14.92 0.74
N LEU A 851 3.11 -14.21 -0.39
CA LEU A 851 2.73 -14.77 -1.69
C LEU A 851 3.68 -15.88 -2.14
N ALA A 852 4.99 -15.74 -1.92
CA ALA A 852 5.96 -16.77 -2.26
C ALA A 852 5.72 -18.06 -1.47
N TRP A 853 5.56 -17.95 -0.15
CA TRP A 853 5.28 -19.07 0.74
C TRP A 853 4.00 -19.83 0.36
N GLN A 854 2.90 -19.10 0.12
CA GLN A 854 1.62 -19.73 -0.23
C GLN A 854 1.58 -20.27 -1.67
N LEU A 855 2.36 -19.71 -2.60
CA LEU A 855 2.42 -20.18 -3.99
C LEU A 855 3.54 -21.22 -4.25
N GLY A 856 4.41 -21.48 -3.27
CA GLY A 856 5.54 -22.40 -3.38
C GLY A 856 6.67 -21.85 -4.26
N LEU A 857 7.06 -20.59 -4.02
CA LEU A 857 8.10 -19.85 -4.75
C LEU A 857 9.31 -19.52 -3.85
N ASP A 858 9.60 -20.36 -2.85
CA ASP A 858 10.57 -20.08 -1.79
C ASP A 858 12.05 -20.22 -2.22
N GLU A 859 12.33 -20.87 -3.35
CA GLU A 859 13.70 -20.99 -3.92
C GLU A 859 14.01 -19.87 -4.94
N PRO A 860 15.24 -19.33 -5.02
CA PRO A 860 15.63 -18.25 -5.95
C PRO A 860 15.91 -18.66 -7.40
#